data_AF-A0A5J4V3P6-F1
#
_entry.id   AF-A0A5J4V3P6-F1
#
_cell.length_a   1.000
_cell.length_b   1.000
_cell.length_c   1.000
_cell.angle_alpha   90.00
_cell.angle_beta   90.00
_cell.angle_gamma   90.00
#
_symmetry.space_group_name_H-M   'P 1'
#
loop_
_entity.id
_entity.type
_entity.pdbx_description
1 polymer ?
#
loop_
_entity_poly.entity_id
_entity_poly.type
_entity_poly.pdbx_seq_one_letter_code
_entity_poly.pdbx_strand_id
1 'polypeptide(L)'
;LFKKGSFKGDRNGCIVCCGTVTQCTIDECEFIENKFNVGSAAVLITTPTCIQMIIKGTASKRTTISGLGTKNPIKGNFIKTVSSKISISYTDFIDSTFSGLGNAVKIDDQQASEISLIWCNFTKLGTNSGGQLSSCIHSMLSSENGFLFNAEYCIFSDCRYSGLSQVSGNAITIQSQSSDRSAVRQVKFSECIITNNRGNGYCGAVLIDSLTKCTINFIGSFFNENNGTEVNDIWIRSTNSLSELNISNFNTSFSDCLQPHIVTINDQLESTYNLNHFPGVIFVSNKIIIETRDGSRDKPNQRILDSFPKLDYQTKPIQMPRTIYVIEEIWDEYLYGVSFTNPLVIKSGLADDSNGIKRKVTWITTSSSNVIIYYNKGDLTLENIQFNFTNVSNSFRPFHEHIWIVTSGSNNSSFTAISCIFNGLGIYGQIFHYLIGAYNLKFMVVKDFWKLVEIKSIQGLETQMRRSSGDINGAIITLTLDSITPSTVQYVIMIVDYGFFVIQQSNKEQLTLSNIEFIGAGTVKQEGLALLSIEYSSFKLSNNMSTILSFVQAIRGQLEINSCSFGTSLETQLGSPAIQTSSQCTNIKFTQAIFYNLHSIITNGEQKASGAVIEMGEKTEVEFTDCTFIHCIDSSSDIQHSTGAVCIILKSSDSLIHQLSDEQTIQSTISFNQCQFTGCIGGSSGAIQSISNQSLLNLRLNIIIDKCSFNNCGNNYSIVGACWFNGESVNNNYGEASITNNQFRNCIGIKAGGILFGENMQPINARNNTFSNISIELTKCLVTIDIFFSSKEFLDQAGGIVQVAQGYKYEQNQQQNTIGEIKIKGFSSNFAPYLDCVSRNEEEQCGQIPCGGELNLKPEQCEYIEDEDNDQECKQKCVPSLNTPISECGCLPENDPRIACKQVCIPTKDSLINELCPCFLIGDPREACKTISIPTEDTPVTVDNPCLAHNDPREACKTISVPTEDTPVTVDNPCLAYNDPREACKTISIPTPDTPVTVDNPCLAHNDPREACKTISIPTEDTPVTVDNPCLAYNDPRDVCQKACIPLADTPINVCGCLEINDPRSQCQKSCVPKANTPINECCCFDIDDPRDECKGKTQSGLDDEKQQDQSEIDNPKQQQEEAKKEGLSSGFIALIVIS
;
A
#
# COMPACT_ATOMS: atom_id res chain seq x y z
N LEU A 1 18.89 18.57 12.38
CA LEU A 1 17.62 18.02 12.92
C LEU A 1 17.03 17.12 11.85
N PHE A 2 16.69 15.88 12.18
CA PHE A 2 15.99 14.94 11.29
C PHE A 2 14.67 14.56 11.94
N LYS A 3 13.56 14.62 11.20
CA LYS A 3 12.22 14.39 11.75
C LYS A 3 11.35 13.59 10.79
N LYS A 4 10.67 12.55 11.29
CA LYS A 4 9.68 11.74 10.55
C LYS A 4 10.19 11.15 9.22
N GLY A 5 11.48 10.84 9.13
CA GLY A 5 12.10 10.24 7.94
C GLY A 5 12.19 8.72 8.03
N SER A 6 12.15 8.04 6.88
CA SER A 6 12.49 6.61 6.76
C SER A 6 13.78 6.48 5.95
N PHE A 7 14.78 5.78 6.50
CA PHE A 7 16.12 5.67 5.96
C PHE A 7 16.49 4.20 5.74
N LYS A 8 17.10 3.93 4.58
CA LYS A 8 17.70 2.63 4.25
C LYS A 8 19.16 2.86 3.89
N GLY A 9 20.07 2.51 4.80
CA GLY A 9 21.51 2.71 4.61
C GLY A 9 22.18 1.53 3.91
N ASP A 10 23.02 1.81 2.91
CA ASP A 10 24.01 0.87 2.36
C ASP A 10 25.43 1.38 2.64
N ARG A 11 26.32 0.47 3.03
CA ARG A 11 27.77 0.65 3.26
C ARG A 11 28.16 1.61 4.39
N ASN A 12 27.89 2.92 4.27
CA ASN A 12 28.57 3.97 5.05
C ASN A 12 27.79 4.52 6.26
N GLY A 13 26.50 4.17 6.39
CA GLY A 13 25.61 4.72 7.41
C GLY A 13 24.52 5.62 6.84
N CYS A 14 23.52 5.99 7.62
CA CYS A 14 22.42 6.85 7.16
C CYS A 14 22.68 8.32 7.52
N ILE A 15 22.96 8.59 8.79
CA ILE A 15 23.21 9.93 9.32
C ILE A 15 24.62 9.95 9.90
N VAL A 16 25.50 10.74 9.29
CA VAL A 16 26.87 10.93 9.76
C VAL A 16 27.05 12.38 10.22
N CYS A 17 27.21 12.59 11.51
CA CYS A 17 27.50 13.90 12.12
C CYS A 17 29.04 14.01 12.31
N CYS A 18 29.69 14.87 11.51
CA CYS A 18 31.14 15.12 11.49
C CYS A 18 31.47 16.62 11.47
N GLY A 19 32.74 17.00 11.57
CA GLY A 19 33.17 18.40 11.50
C GLY A 19 32.86 19.20 12.77
N THR A 20 32.29 20.39 12.65
CA THR A 20 31.99 21.34 13.75
C THR A 20 30.60 21.18 14.36
N VAL A 21 29.88 20.10 14.04
CA VAL A 21 28.54 19.84 14.58
C VAL A 21 28.61 19.76 16.10
N THR A 22 27.80 20.57 16.77
CA THR A 22 27.69 20.60 18.23
C THR A 22 26.49 19.81 18.75
N GLN A 23 25.43 19.68 17.94
CA GLN A 23 24.21 18.94 18.31
C GLN A 23 23.63 18.15 17.13
N CYS A 24 23.20 16.92 17.38
CA CYS A 24 22.61 16.02 16.40
C CYS A 24 21.27 15.47 16.98
N THR A 25 20.13 15.86 16.40
CA THR A 25 18.77 15.47 16.90
C THR A 25 18.00 14.70 15.83
N ILE A 26 17.46 13.54 16.21
CA ILE A 26 16.65 12.62 15.40
C ILE A 26 15.32 12.37 16.12
N ASP A 27 14.20 12.58 15.41
CA ASP A 27 12.86 12.62 15.99
C ASP A 27 11.87 11.77 15.16
N GLU A 28 11.29 10.73 15.76
CA GLU A 28 10.27 9.85 15.14
C GLU A 28 10.70 9.27 13.79
N CYS A 29 11.95 8.83 13.65
CA CYS A 29 12.49 8.31 12.39
C CYS A 29 12.53 6.78 12.36
N GLU A 30 12.58 6.22 11.16
CA GLU A 30 12.70 4.78 10.92
C GLU A 30 13.99 4.50 10.14
N PHE A 31 14.76 3.53 10.60
CA PHE A 31 15.96 3.04 9.93
C PHE A 31 15.77 1.55 9.69
N ILE A 32 15.31 1.19 8.50
CA ILE A 32 14.88 -0.18 8.19
C ILE A 32 15.79 -0.82 7.13
N GLU A 33 15.96 -2.15 7.23
CA GLU A 33 16.70 -2.97 6.25
C GLU A 33 18.15 -2.54 6.01
N ASN A 34 18.83 -2.09 7.06
CA ASN A 34 20.15 -1.51 6.90
C ASN A 34 21.26 -2.53 6.60
N LYS A 35 22.18 -2.18 5.69
CA LYS A 35 23.38 -2.94 5.33
C LYS A 35 24.64 -2.14 5.68
N PHE A 36 25.17 -2.37 6.86
CA PHE A 36 26.33 -1.62 7.35
C PHE A 36 27.63 -2.41 7.26
N ASN A 37 28.67 -1.77 6.71
CA ASN A 37 30.03 -2.30 6.71
C ASN A 37 30.71 -2.08 8.07
N VAL A 38 31.86 -2.73 8.26
CA VAL A 38 32.68 -2.58 9.47
C VAL A 38 32.92 -1.10 9.76
N GLY A 39 32.64 -0.67 10.99
CA GLY A 39 32.90 0.69 11.47
C GLY A 39 31.83 1.75 11.12
N SER A 40 30.87 1.44 10.25
CA SER A 40 29.73 2.31 9.94
C SER A 40 28.58 2.18 10.96
N ALA A 41 27.62 3.10 10.92
CA ALA A 41 26.40 3.01 11.73
C ALA A 41 25.19 3.71 11.09
N ALA A 42 23.96 3.33 11.45
CA ALA A 42 22.76 4.08 11.02
C ALA A 42 22.86 5.54 11.46
N VAL A 43 23.28 5.76 12.70
CA VAL A 43 23.63 7.06 13.25
C VAL A 43 25.08 7.02 13.71
N LEU A 44 25.93 7.80 13.06
CA LEU A 44 27.37 7.85 13.30
C LEU A 44 27.80 9.27 13.69
N ILE A 45 28.18 9.46 14.96
CA ILE A 45 28.82 10.70 15.44
C ILE A 45 30.33 10.45 15.51
N THR A 46 31.11 11.13 14.67
CA THR A 46 32.57 10.95 14.61
C THR A 46 33.36 12.11 15.23
N THR A 47 32.70 13.24 15.46
CA THR A 47 33.37 14.44 15.99
C THR A 47 33.16 14.59 17.50
N PRO A 48 34.24 14.80 18.29
CA PRO A 48 34.14 15.12 19.71
C PRO A 48 33.59 16.55 19.95
N THR A 49 33.42 17.38 18.91
CA THR A 49 32.76 18.68 19.05
C THR A 49 31.25 18.55 19.26
N CYS A 50 30.68 17.38 18.93
CA CYS A 50 29.27 17.12 19.16
C CYS A 50 29.06 16.89 20.65
N ILE A 51 28.59 17.93 21.32
CA ILE A 51 28.31 17.90 22.75
C ILE A 51 26.99 17.19 23.07
N GLN A 52 26.06 17.10 22.10
CA GLN A 52 24.75 16.53 22.36
C GLN A 52 24.17 15.72 21.18
N MET A 53 23.87 14.46 21.42
CA MET A 53 23.07 13.59 20.56
C MET A 53 21.71 13.30 21.20
N ILE A 54 20.62 13.56 20.48
CA ILE A 54 19.25 13.25 20.90
C ILE A 54 18.59 12.36 19.87
N ILE A 55 18.08 11.21 20.29
CA ILE A 55 17.18 10.37 19.52
C ILE A 55 15.90 10.23 20.33
N LYS A 56 14.77 10.63 19.77
CA LYS A 56 13.51 10.59 20.49
C LYS A 56 12.35 10.13 19.62
N GLY A 57 11.33 9.62 20.27
CA GLY A 57 10.03 9.32 19.71
C GLY A 57 8.96 9.56 20.77
N THR A 58 7.79 8.98 20.56
CA THR A 58 6.67 9.00 21.51
C THR A 58 6.12 7.59 21.74
N ALA A 59 5.25 7.41 22.73
CA ALA A 59 4.61 6.12 22.99
C ALA A 59 3.79 5.61 21.79
N SER A 60 3.16 6.52 21.02
CA SER A 60 2.38 6.18 19.82
C SER A 60 3.21 6.14 18.53
N LYS A 61 4.37 6.79 18.51
CA LYS A 61 5.26 6.82 17.34
C LYS A 61 6.72 6.75 17.78
N ARG A 62 7.22 5.52 17.93
CA ARG A 62 8.58 5.21 18.39
C ARG A 62 9.56 5.33 17.23
N THR A 63 10.79 5.73 17.52
CA THR A 63 11.88 5.64 16.54
C THR A 63 12.26 4.17 16.39
N THR A 64 12.39 3.65 15.18
CA THR A 64 12.70 2.23 14.97
C THR A 64 14.02 2.09 14.23
N ILE A 65 14.91 1.23 14.72
CA ILE A 65 16.15 0.86 14.02
C ILE A 65 16.24 -0.66 13.94
N SER A 66 16.21 -1.19 12.71
CA SER A 66 16.20 -2.62 12.44
C SER A 66 17.25 -3.05 11.40
N GLY A 67 17.62 -4.34 11.48
CA GLY A 67 18.56 -4.99 10.58
C GLY A 67 17.88 -5.78 9.46
N LEU A 68 18.60 -6.75 8.89
CA LEU A 68 18.09 -7.66 7.86
C LEU A 68 17.70 -9.04 8.44
N GLY A 69 17.43 -9.11 9.74
CA GLY A 69 17.15 -10.35 10.46
C GLY A 69 18.38 -11.22 10.72
N THR A 70 18.14 -12.44 11.23
CA THR A 70 19.18 -13.34 11.75
C THR A 70 20.07 -14.00 10.69
N LYS A 71 19.59 -14.10 9.44
CA LYS A 71 20.33 -14.74 8.33
C LYS A 71 21.33 -13.80 7.65
N ASN A 72 21.17 -12.49 7.83
CA ASN A 72 21.95 -11.46 7.13
C ASN A 72 22.68 -10.59 8.14
N PRO A 73 23.80 -11.06 8.69
CA PRO A 73 24.49 -10.36 9.75
C PRO A 73 25.07 -9.03 9.26
N ILE A 74 24.89 -7.96 10.02
CA ILE A 74 25.45 -6.64 9.73
C ILE A 74 26.82 -6.47 10.38
N LYS A 75 27.77 -5.84 9.68
CA LYS A 75 29.14 -5.63 10.18
C LYS A 75 29.33 -4.32 10.95
N GLY A 76 28.43 -3.36 10.75
CA GLY A 76 28.41 -2.07 11.43
C GLY A 76 27.45 -2.01 12.62
N ASN A 77 27.16 -0.81 13.10
CA ASN A 77 26.35 -0.58 14.29
C ASN A 77 24.98 0.04 13.95
N PHE A 78 24.01 0.04 14.87
CA PHE A 78 22.87 0.93 14.69
C PHE A 78 23.23 2.36 15.07
N ILE A 79 23.86 2.52 16.23
CA ILE A 79 24.36 3.81 16.69
C ILE A 79 25.83 3.64 17.05
N LYS A 80 26.67 4.54 16.56
CA LYS A 80 28.05 4.70 17.02
C LYS A 80 28.31 6.17 17.31
N THR A 81 28.73 6.48 18.53
CA THR A 81 28.87 7.87 18.97
C THR A 81 30.04 8.09 19.92
N VAL A 82 30.61 9.30 19.85
CA VAL A 82 31.65 9.84 20.75
C VAL A 82 31.17 11.12 21.47
N SER A 83 29.85 11.39 21.44
CA SER A 83 29.23 12.59 22.00
C SER A 83 29.22 12.56 23.53
N SER A 84 29.48 13.71 24.17
CA SER A 84 29.48 13.82 25.63
C SER A 84 28.08 13.68 26.25
N LYS A 85 27.03 14.26 25.65
CA LYS A 85 25.64 14.04 26.10
C LYS A 85 24.86 13.18 25.10
N ILE A 86 24.37 12.03 25.53
CA ILE A 86 23.61 11.07 24.72
C ILE A 86 22.24 10.87 25.38
N SER A 87 21.17 11.23 24.68
CA SER A 87 19.79 11.01 25.13
C SER A 87 19.02 10.24 24.08
N ILE A 88 18.63 9.01 24.40
CA ILE A 88 17.82 8.15 23.53
C ILE A 88 16.52 7.83 24.26
N SER A 89 15.39 8.01 23.59
CA SER A 89 14.08 7.80 24.18
C SER A 89 13.06 7.24 23.19
N TYR A 90 12.12 6.41 23.68
CA TYR A 90 11.04 5.82 22.87
C TYR A 90 11.57 5.24 21.55
N THR A 91 12.62 4.42 21.65
CA THR A 91 13.34 3.87 20.50
C THR A 91 13.37 2.35 20.55
N ASP A 92 13.10 1.70 19.43
CA ASP A 92 13.09 0.25 19.26
C ASP A 92 14.28 -0.19 18.41
N PHE A 93 15.17 -0.99 19.00
CA PHE A 93 16.29 -1.67 18.35
C PHE A 93 15.92 -3.14 18.18
N ILE A 94 15.64 -3.57 16.95
CA ILE A 94 15.01 -4.87 16.71
C ILE A 94 15.64 -5.67 15.56
N ASP A 95 15.51 -7.00 15.65
CA ASP A 95 15.69 -7.96 14.55
C ASP A 95 17.00 -7.81 13.76
N SER A 96 18.12 -8.06 14.43
CA SER A 96 19.43 -7.99 13.80
C SER A 96 20.40 -9.02 14.37
N THR A 97 21.34 -9.45 13.53
CA THR A 97 22.53 -10.18 13.98
C THR A 97 23.76 -9.38 13.57
N PHE A 98 24.66 -9.13 14.51
CA PHE A 98 25.89 -8.39 14.25
C PHE A 98 27.06 -9.36 14.02
N SER A 99 27.94 -8.99 13.10
CA SER A 99 29.22 -9.64 12.83
C SER A 99 30.37 -8.64 12.95
N GLY A 100 31.60 -9.11 13.09
CA GLY A 100 32.75 -8.21 13.22
C GLY A 100 32.70 -7.41 14.53
N LEU A 101 32.82 -6.09 14.49
CA LEU A 101 32.74 -5.21 15.68
C LEU A 101 31.40 -4.46 15.78
N GLY A 102 30.34 -4.95 15.12
CA GLY A 102 29.01 -4.34 15.15
C GLY A 102 28.23 -4.60 16.44
N ASN A 103 27.44 -3.62 16.87
CA ASN A 103 26.55 -3.64 18.04
C ASN A 103 25.30 -2.79 17.75
N ALA A 104 24.21 -2.94 18.50
CA ALA A 104 23.10 -1.99 18.37
C ALA A 104 23.56 -0.59 18.80
N VAL A 105 24.09 -0.41 20.00
CA VAL A 105 24.64 0.87 20.44
C VAL A 105 26.10 0.71 20.83
N LYS A 106 26.98 1.46 20.17
CA LYS A 106 28.40 1.58 20.51
C LYS A 106 28.74 3.00 20.96
N ILE A 107 29.28 3.14 22.16
CA ILE A 107 29.71 4.41 22.74
C ILE A 107 31.21 4.32 23.03
N ASP A 108 32.01 5.08 22.28
CA ASP A 108 33.46 5.15 22.44
C ASP A 108 33.83 6.56 22.92
N ASP A 109 33.69 6.86 24.22
CA ASP A 109 33.90 8.21 24.74
C ASP A 109 35.19 8.31 25.59
N GLN A 110 35.99 9.33 25.29
CA GLN A 110 37.18 9.71 26.05
C GLN A 110 36.95 10.95 26.94
N GLN A 111 35.82 11.63 26.80
CA GLN A 111 35.42 12.80 27.57
C GLN A 111 34.48 12.45 28.73
N ALA A 112 34.02 13.47 29.46
CA ALA A 112 32.98 13.29 30.47
C ALA A 112 31.62 13.07 29.77
N SER A 113 30.94 11.96 30.08
CA SER A 113 29.68 11.60 29.40
C SER A 113 28.45 11.58 30.31
N GLU A 114 27.30 11.95 29.74
CA GLU A 114 25.97 11.72 30.29
C GLU A 114 25.15 10.93 29.26
N ILE A 115 24.88 9.66 29.57
CA ILE A 115 24.15 8.72 28.73
C ILE A 115 22.82 8.43 29.41
N SER A 116 21.73 8.73 28.71
CA SER A 116 20.37 8.51 29.18
C SER A 116 19.57 7.73 28.14
N LEU A 117 19.09 6.55 28.53
CA LEU A 117 18.22 5.68 27.76
C LEU A 117 16.88 5.59 28.49
N ILE A 118 15.78 6.02 27.87
CA ILE A 118 14.47 6.07 28.52
C ILE A 118 13.42 5.42 27.62
N TRP A 119 12.67 4.43 28.10
CA TRP A 119 11.64 3.76 27.29
C TRP A 119 12.20 3.14 25.99
N CYS A 120 13.40 2.58 26.01
CA CYS A 120 14.02 1.96 24.85
C CYS A 120 13.86 0.43 24.88
N ASN A 121 13.58 -0.17 23.72
CA ASN A 121 13.47 -1.62 23.60
C ASN A 121 14.62 -2.16 22.76
N PHE A 122 15.33 -3.14 23.29
CA PHE A 122 16.39 -3.90 22.63
C PHE A 122 15.90 -5.34 22.54
N THR A 123 15.47 -5.77 21.36
CA THR A 123 14.82 -7.07 21.19
C THR A 123 15.41 -7.87 20.03
N LYS A 124 15.67 -9.17 20.25
CA LYS A 124 16.16 -10.11 19.21
C LYS A 124 17.45 -9.65 18.51
N LEU A 125 18.42 -9.23 19.31
CA LEU A 125 19.72 -8.77 18.83
C LEU A 125 20.78 -9.84 19.07
N GLY A 126 21.28 -10.45 17.99
CA GLY A 126 22.27 -11.51 18.02
C GLY A 126 23.68 -11.05 17.66
N THR A 127 24.70 -11.83 18.01
CA THR A 127 26.03 -11.77 17.39
C THR A 127 26.41 -13.13 16.80
N ASN A 128 27.36 -13.18 15.86
CA ASN A 128 27.83 -14.43 15.23
C ASN A 128 29.36 -14.59 15.12
N SER A 129 30.17 -13.70 15.72
CA SER A 129 31.63 -13.74 15.59
C SER A 129 32.36 -13.61 16.94
N GLY A 130 33.55 -14.23 17.03
CA GLY A 130 34.28 -14.40 18.30
C GLY A 130 34.93 -13.14 18.89
N GLY A 131 34.96 -12.01 18.18
CA GLY A 131 35.64 -10.78 18.62
C GLY A 131 34.75 -9.71 19.25
N GLN A 132 33.47 -10.03 19.50
CA GLN A 132 32.47 -9.05 19.94
C GLN A 132 32.41 -8.97 21.47
N LEU A 133 31.96 -7.83 21.99
CA LEU A 133 31.82 -7.60 23.44
C LEU A 133 30.35 -7.54 23.86
N SER A 134 29.43 -7.08 23.01
CA SER A 134 28.00 -7.22 23.29
C SER A 134 27.10 -7.20 22.05
N SER A 135 25.82 -7.53 22.23
CA SER A 135 24.82 -7.42 21.14
C SER A 135 23.96 -6.16 21.23
N CYS A 136 23.64 -5.70 22.45
CA CYS A 136 22.69 -4.61 22.68
C CYS A 136 23.42 -3.28 22.95
N ILE A 137 24.26 -3.19 23.97
CA ILE A 137 25.03 -1.97 24.26
C ILE A 137 26.48 -2.31 24.57
N HIS A 138 27.41 -1.67 23.87
CA HIS A 138 28.83 -1.68 24.19
C HIS A 138 29.29 -0.24 24.47
N SER A 139 29.74 0.05 25.69
CA SER A 139 30.30 1.35 26.03
C SER A 139 31.70 1.23 26.63
N MET A 140 32.60 2.10 26.16
CA MET A 140 33.89 2.37 26.76
C MET A 140 33.92 3.84 27.19
N LEU A 141 33.91 4.06 28.50
CA LEU A 141 33.68 5.36 29.14
C LEU A 141 34.94 5.86 29.85
N SER A 142 35.11 7.19 29.90
CA SER A 142 36.31 7.80 30.49
C SER A 142 36.24 7.88 32.02
N SER A 143 36.93 6.99 32.71
CA SER A 143 37.10 7.13 34.16
C SER A 143 37.84 8.40 34.56
N GLU A 144 38.75 8.91 33.74
CA GLU A 144 39.51 10.13 34.08
C GLU A 144 38.62 11.37 34.17
N ASN A 145 37.63 11.46 33.28
CA ASN A 145 36.74 12.61 33.15
C ASN A 145 35.38 12.42 33.83
N GLY A 146 35.04 11.18 34.18
CA GLY A 146 33.76 10.82 34.82
C GLY A 146 32.67 10.47 33.80
N PHE A 147 31.62 9.80 34.26
CA PHE A 147 30.49 9.42 33.43
C PHE A 147 29.21 9.21 34.26
N LEU A 148 28.07 9.45 33.64
CA LEU A 148 26.74 9.10 34.14
C LEU A 148 26.06 8.21 33.11
N PHE A 149 25.77 6.97 33.45
CA PHE A 149 24.99 6.04 32.63
C PHE A 149 23.65 5.76 33.31
N ASN A 150 22.55 6.15 32.68
CA ASN A 150 21.19 5.93 33.19
C ASN A 150 20.33 5.20 32.14
N ALA A 151 19.77 4.06 32.52
CA ALA A 151 18.75 3.36 31.76
C ALA A 151 17.46 3.27 32.58
N GLU A 152 16.35 3.73 32.01
CA GLU A 152 15.07 3.84 32.72
C GLU A 152 13.93 3.30 31.85
N TYR A 153 13.06 2.44 32.41
CA TYR A 153 11.95 1.82 31.68
C TYR A 153 12.36 1.13 30.36
N CYS A 154 13.58 0.60 30.31
CA CYS A 154 14.11 -0.04 29.10
C CYS A 154 13.86 -1.55 29.14
N ILE A 155 13.62 -2.15 27.98
CA ILE A 155 13.48 -3.59 27.80
C ILE A 155 14.70 -4.11 27.06
N PHE A 156 15.38 -5.10 27.62
CA PHE A 156 16.47 -5.85 27.02
C PHE A 156 16.06 -7.32 26.97
N SER A 157 15.63 -7.78 25.80
CA SER A 157 15.08 -9.11 25.64
C SER A 157 15.61 -9.85 24.42
N ASP A 158 15.82 -11.17 24.55
CA ASP A 158 16.31 -12.00 23.45
C ASP A 158 17.65 -11.51 22.84
N CYS A 159 18.48 -10.81 23.61
CA CYS A 159 19.83 -10.42 23.20
C CYS A 159 20.74 -11.67 23.27
N ARG A 160 21.31 -12.13 22.15
CA ARG A 160 22.17 -13.32 22.10
C ARG A 160 23.60 -12.96 21.72
N TYR A 161 24.57 -13.41 22.52
CA TYR A 161 25.99 -13.35 22.21
C TYR A 161 26.54 -14.76 21.98
N SER A 162 27.15 -15.00 20.82
CA SER A 162 27.65 -16.32 20.41
C SER A 162 29.18 -16.43 20.29
N GLY A 163 29.93 -15.46 20.82
CA GLY A 163 31.40 -15.47 20.74
C GLY A 163 32.04 -16.63 21.50
N LEU A 164 33.28 -16.96 21.11
CA LEU A 164 34.06 -18.11 21.61
C LEU A 164 34.90 -17.80 22.87
N SER A 165 34.95 -16.54 23.33
CA SER A 165 35.91 -16.11 24.35
C SER A 165 35.23 -15.68 25.66
N GLN A 166 35.74 -16.20 26.78
CA GLN A 166 35.32 -15.90 28.16
C GLN A 166 35.59 -14.45 28.64
N VAL A 167 35.95 -13.50 27.76
CA VAL A 167 36.59 -12.26 28.23
C VAL A 167 35.64 -11.11 28.50
N SER A 168 34.50 -10.94 27.79
CA SER A 168 33.51 -9.85 28.07
C SER A 168 32.15 -9.95 27.34
N GLY A 169 31.74 -11.08 26.77
CA GLY A 169 30.60 -11.16 25.86
C GLY A 169 29.20 -11.26 26.50
N ASN A 170 28.41 -10.17 26.52
CA ASN A 170 27.10 -10.11 27.20
C ASN A 170 26.05 -9.32 26.39
N ALA A 171 24.80 -9.19 26.85
CA ALA A 171 23.84 -8.30 26.18
C ALA A 171 24.24 -6.82 26.32
N ILE A 172 24.66 -6.41 27.52
CA ILE A 172 25.11 -5.06 27.85
C ILE A 172 26.51 -5.14 28.44
N THR A 173 27.41 -4.28 27.98
CA THR A 173 28.79 -4.19 28.47
C THR A 173 29.19 -2.74 28.63
N ILE A 174 29.52 -2.36 29.86
CA ILE A 174 29.99 -1.03 30.26
C ILE A 174 31.40 -1.18 30.82
N GLN A 175 32.38 -0.58 30.16
CA GLN A 175 33.78 -0.66 30.55
C GLN A 175 34.37 0.73 30.74
N SER A 176 35.33 0.87 31.66
CA SER A 176 36.12 2.08 31.82
C SER A 176 37.54 1.77 32.29
N GLN A 177 38.51 2.61 31.94
CA GLN A 177 39.90 2.47 32.38
C GLN A 177 40.06 2.72 33.90
N SER A 178 41.15 2.27 34.51
CA SER A 178 41.49 2.69 35.87
C SER A 178 41.84 4.18 35.92
N SER A 179 41.49 4.87 37.00
CA SER A 179 41.85 6.27 37.22
C SER A 179 41.82 6.63 38.70
N ASP A 180 42.82 7.40 39.13
CA ASP A 180 42.92 7.96 40.48
C ASP A 180 42.36 9.39 40.59
N ARG A 181 41.95 10.00 39.46
CA ARG A 181 41.34 11.33 39.47
C ARG A 181 39.99 11.33 40.20
N SER A 182 39.70 12.41 40.92
CA SER A 182 38.39 12.64 41.51
C SER A 182 37.41 13.08 40.42
N ALA A 183 36.51 12.16 40.02
CA ALA A 183 35.46 12.40 39.04
C ALA A 183 34.20 11.62 39.42
N VAL A 184 33.02 12.13 39.03
CA VAL A 184 31.74 11.45 39.30
C VAL A 184 31.57 10.32 38.29
N ARG A 185 31.34 9.11 38.80
CA ARG A 185 31.12 7.90 37.99
C ARG A 185 29.89 7.18 38.52
N GLN A 186 28.88 7.02 37.66
CA GLN A 186 27.62 6.40 38.05
C GLN A 186 27.07 5.50 36.94
N VAL A 187 26.60 4.32 37.33
CA VAL A 187 25.77 3.44 36.51
C VAL A 187 24.47 3.19 37.23
N LYS A 188 23.34 3.47 36.58
CA LYS A 188 22.00 3.33 37.14
C LYS A 188 21.06 2.66 36.15
N PHE A 189 20.40 1.61 36.61
CA PHE A 189 19.26 0.99 35.94
C PHE A 189 18.03 1.15 36.83
N SER A 190 16.94 1.67 36.27
CA SER A 190 15.68 1.86 36.99
C SER A 190 14.49 1.31 36.22
N GLU A 191 13.70 0.44 36.87
CA GLU A 191 12.49 -0.15 36.30
C GLU A 191 12.71 -0.79 34.91
N CYS A 192 13.89 -1.38 34.68
CA CYS A 192 14.22 -2.05 33.43
C CYS A 192 13.81 -3.53 33.46
N ILE A 193 13.42 -4.08 32.31
CA ILE A 193 13.10 -5.51 32.13
C ILE A 193 14.23 -6.14 31.32
N ILE A 194 14.93 -7.12 31.89
CA ILE A 194 16.12 -7.72 31.32
C ILE A 194 15.91 -9.23 31.28
N THR A 195 15.46 -9.77 30.14
CA THR A 195 14.99 -11.16 30.06
C THR A 195 15.46 -11.96 28.85
N ASN A 196 15.65 -13.27 29.00
CA ASN A 196 16.07 -14.20 27.93
C ASN A 196 17.35 -13.76 27.19
N ASN A 197 18.25 -13.08 27.89
CA ASN A 197 19.54 -12.68 27.32
C ASN A 197 20.55 -13.81 27.50
N ARG A 198 21.31 -14.13 26.45
CA ARG A 198 22.27 -15.22 26.45
C ARG A 198 23.67 -14.72 26.17
N GLY A 199 24.61 -15.03 27.05
CA GLY A 199 26.01 -14.63 26.94
C GLY A 199 26.98 -15.79 27.19
N ASN A 200 27.89 -16.02 26.24
CA ASN A 200 29.05 -16.89 26.42
C ASN A 200 30.21 -16.21 27.18
N GLY A 201 30.01 -15.01 27.73
CA GLY A 201 30.97 -14.28 28.58
C GLY A 201 30.73 -14.52 30.08
N TYR A 202 31.19 -13.59 30.92
CA TYR A 202 31.01 -13.67 32.38
C TYR A 202 29.54 -13.66 32.80
N CYS A 203 28.64 -13.02 32.06
CA CYS A 203 27.22 -13.07 32.37
C CYS A 203 26.28 -13.18 31.16
N GLY A 204 25.00 -13.41 31.42
CA GLY A 204 23.97 -13.45 30.38
C GLY A 204 23.53 -12.05 29.96
N ALA A 205 23.39 -11.14 30.93
CA ALA A 205 22.76 -9.84 30.71
C ALA A 205 23.70 -8.63 30.83
N VAL A 206 24.17 -8.26 32.02
CA VAL A 206 24.85 -6.97 32.25
C VAL A 206 26.25 -7.14 32.84
N LEU A 207 27.27 -6.67 32.10
CA LEU A 207 28.65 -6.58 32.54
C LEU A 207 29.04 -5.13 32.82
N ILE A 208 29.56 -4.87 34.03
CA ILE A 208 30.13 -3.57 34.41
C ILE A 208 31.57 -3.79 34.86
N ASP A 209 32.52 -3.21 34.15
CA ASP A 209 33.95 -3.33 34.43
C ASP A 209 34.57 -1.94 34.52
N SER A 210 34.53 -1.34 35.72
CA SER A 210 34.88 0.07 35.89
C SER A 210 36.36 0.29 36.22
N LEU A 211 37.07 -0.72 36.76
CA LEU A 211 38.48 -0.65 37.23
C LEU A 211 38.83 0.55 38.15
N THR A 212 37.83 1.27 38.65
CA THR A 212 37.92 2.39 39.58
C THR A 212 36.65 2.42 40.43
N LYS A 213 36.55 3.37 41.36
CA LYS A 213 35.39 3.56 42.22
C LYS A 213 34.22 4.13 41.42
N CYS A 214 33.08 3.44 41.43
CA CYS A 214 31.89 3.79 40.69
C CYS A 214 30.61 3.59 41.53
N THR A 215 29.65 4.50 41.44
CA THR A 215 28.34 4.33 42.09
C THR A 215 27.43 3.50 41.19
N ILE A 216 27.11 2.27 41.60
CA ILE A 216 26.30 1.35 40.79
C ILE A 216 24.97 1.07 41.51
N ASN A 217 23.84 1.22 40.81
CA ASN A 217 22.51 0.94 41.37
C ASN A 217 21.56 0.30 40.33
N PHE A 218 20.83 -0.71 40.78
CA PHE A 218 19.71 -1.34 40.07
C PHE A 218 18.47 -1.23 40.95
N ILE A 219 17.48 -0.46 40.50
CA ILE A 219 16.30 -0.11 41.29
C ILE A 219 15.06 -0.60 40.56
N GLY A 220 14.23 -1.42 41.20
CA GLY A 220 12.97 -1.89 40.61
C GLY A 220 13.12 -2.66 39.30
N SER A 221 14.32 -3.15 38.99
CA SER A 221 14.61 -3.84 37.72
C SER A 221 14.34 -5.32 37.85
N PHE A 222 13.92 -5.95 36.75
CA PHE A 222 13.51 -7.34 36.72
C PHE A 222 14.39 -8.16 35.78
N PHE A 223 14.88 -9.29 36.28
CA PHE A 223 15.75 -10.20 35.56
C PHE A 223 15.14 -11.59 35.46
N ASN A 224 15.12 -12.21 34.26
CA ASN A 224 14.55 -13.55 34.13
C ASN A 224 15.01 -14.26 32.86
N GLU A 225 15.17 -15.58 32.93
CA GLU A 225 15.61 -16.42 31.80
C GLU A 225 16.95 -16.01 31.18
N ASN A 226 17.73 -15.15 31.84
CA ASN A 226 19.06 -14.82 31.38
C ASN A 226 19.98 -16.03 31.62
N ASN A 227 20.91 -16.24 30.70
CA ASN A 227 21.81 -17.39 30.75
C ASN A 227 23.24 -16.92 30.44
N GLY A 228 24.12 -17.03 31.42
CA GLY A 228 25.54 -16.69 31.31
C GLY A 228 26.44 -17.88 31.65
N THR A 229 27.73 -17.76 31.36
CA THR A 229 28.69 -18.85 31.67
C THR A 229 29.06 -18.88 33.15
N GLU A 230 29.31 -17.72 33.77
CA GLU A 230 29.61 -17.63 35.20
C GLU A 230 28.39 -17.17 36.03
N VAL A 231 27.61 -16.22 35.50
CA VAL A 231 26.47 -15.60 36.20
C VAL A 231 25.33 -15.32 35.24
N ASN A 232 24.08 -15.49 35.65
CA ASN A 232 22.97 -15.26 34.73
C ASN A 232 22.70 -13.76 34.47
N ASP A 233 22.65 -12.92 35.51
CA ASP A 233 22.14 -11.56 35.36
C ASP A 233 23.25 -10.51 35.31
N ILE A 234 24.00 -10.32 36.38
CA ILE A 234 24.92 -9.18 36.51
C ILE A 234 26.30 -9.62 36.96
N TRP A 235 27.33 -9.15 36.28
CA TRP A 235 28.71 -9.29 36.73
C TRP A 235 29.37 -7.91 36.81
N ILE A 236 29.98 -7.60 37.95
CA ILE A 236 30.57 -6.29 38.24
C ILE A 236 32.02 -6.45 38.69
N ARG A 237 32.93 -5.65 38.15
CA ARG A 237 34.29 -5.47 38.66
C ARG A 237 34.58 -3.99 38.91
N SER A 238 34.97 -3.65 40.14
CA SER A 238 35.34 -2.28 40.52
C SER A 238 36.29 -2.24 41.71
N THR A 239 36.75 -1.04 42.08
CA THR A 239 37.55 -0.79 43.30
C THR A 239 36.68 -0.22 44.44
N ASN A 240 35.38 -0.55 44.44
CA ASN A 240 34.49 -0.17 45.52
C ASN A 240 34.76 -1.05 46.73
N SER A 241 34.62 -0.48 47.94
CA SER A 241 34.62 -1.31 49.15
C SER A 241 33.33 -2.16 49.24
N LEU A 242 33.37 -3.25 50.01
CA LEU A 242 32.18 -4.09 50.27
C LEU A 242 31.02 -3.31 50.90
N SER A 243 31.29 -2.23 51.64
CA SER A 243 30.23 -1.37 52.19
C SER A 243 29.56 -0.48 51.14
N GLU A 244 30.22 -0.23 50.01
CA GLU A 244 29.73 0.65 48.94
C GLU A 244 29.02 -0.11 47.81
N LEU A 245 29.43 -1.36 47.56
CA LEU A 245 28.76 -2.27 46.63
C LEU A 245 28.32 -3.55 47.35
N ASN A 246 27.06 -3.55 47.78
CA ASN A 246 26.40 -4.63 48.49
C ASN A 246 24.96 -4.84 47.97
N ILE A 247 24.21 -5.74 48.61
CA ILE A 247 22.83 -6.07 48.21
C ILE A 247 21.89 -4.85 48.14
N SER A 248 22.12 -3.80 48.93
CA SER A 248 21.28 -2.59 48.91
C SER A 248 21.38 -1.80 47.60
N ASN A 249 22.45 -1.99 46.83
CA ASN A 249 22.59 -1.42 45.49
C ASN A 249 21.62 -2.02 44.48
N PHE A 250 21.01 -3.17 44.81
CA PHE A 250 20.02 -3.87 43.99
C PHE A 250 18.62 -3.81 44.62
N ASN A 251 18.40 -2.87 45.55
CA ASN A 251 17.19 -2.81 46.33
C ASN A 251 15.95 -2.68 45.45
N THR A 252 14.88 -3.40 45.81
CA THR A 252 13.61 -3.52 45.05
C THR A 252 13.71 -4.16 43.66
N SER A 253 14.88 -4.66 43.25
CA SER A 253 15.04 -5.46 42.03
C SER A 253 14.79 -6.94 42.31
N PHE A 254 14.44 -7.69 41.26
CA PHE A 254 14.00 -9.09 41.36
C PHE A 254 14.69 -9.97 40.32
N SER A 255 14.88 -11.26 40.62
CA SER A 255 15.35 -12.23 39.64
C SER A 255 14.76 -13.62 39.85
N ASP A 256 14.45 -14.29 38.74
CA ASP A 256 13.91 -15.67 38.69
C ASP A 256 14.81 -16.65 37.92
N CYS A 257 16.07 -16.29 37.69
CA CYS A 257 17.04 -17.13 36.99
C CYS A 257 17.50 -18.37 37.78
N LEU A 258 18.14 -19.33 37.09
CA LEU A 258 18.42 -20.69 37.59
C LEU A 258 19.70 -20.87 38.43
N GLN A 259 20.57 -19.86 38.44
CA GLN A 259 21.94 -19.90 38.97
C GLN A 259 22.24 -18.55 39.67
N PRO A 260 23.34 -18.41 40.44
CA PRO A 260 23.71 -17.14 41.05
C PRO A 260 23.51 -15.96 40.12
N HIS A 261 22.77 -14.98 40.63
CA HIS A 261 22.20 -13.89 39.83
C HIS A 261 23.18 -12.75 39.64
N ILE A 262 23.98 -12.45 40.67
CA ILE A 262 24.88 -11.32 40.67
C ILE A 262 26.22 -11.73 41.27
N VAL A 263 27.33 -11.42 40.58
CA VAL A 263 28.68 -11.49 41.14
C VAL A 263 29.34 -10.13 41.08
N THR A 264 30.05 -9.78 42.15
CA THR A 264 30.84 -8.55 42.23
C THR A 264 32.27 -8.88 42.65
N ILE A 265 33.26 -8.35 41.93
CA ILE A 265 34.68 -8.41 42.26
C ILE A 265 35.13 -7.01 42.71
N ASN A 266 35.33 -6.86 44.01
CA ASN A 266 35.64 -5.61 44.71
C ASN A 266 37.02 -5.70 45.32
N ASP A 267 37.99 -4.91 44.87
CA ASP A 267 39.39 -4.96 45.38
C ASP A 267 39.96 -6.39 45.43
N GLN A 268 39.71 -7.20 44.38
CA GLN A 268 40.10 -8.62 44.27
C GLN A 268 39.33 -9.60 45.18
N LEU A 269 38.27 -9.16 45.88
CA LEU A 269 37.36 -10.01 46.64
C LEU A 269 36.06 -10.24 45.90
N GLU A 270 35.66 -11.50 45.76
CA GLU A 270 34.42 -11.89 45.09
C GLU A 270 33.27 -12.04 46.09
N SER A 271 32.11 -11.49 45.74
CA SER A 271 30.85 -11.65 46.47
C SER A 271 29.72 -12.04 45.51
N THR A 272 28.80 -12.88 45.98
CA THR A 272 27.61 -13.31 45.23
C THR A 272 26.35 -12.82 45.91
N TYR A 273 25.39 -12.29 45.15
CA TYR A 273 24.10 -11.83 45.65
C TYR A 273 22.95 -12.48 44.89
N ASN A 274 21.92 -12.87 45.63
CA ASN A 274 20.65 -13.35 45.06
C ASN A 274 19.58 -12.29 45.27
N LEU A 275 18.71 -12.11 44.27
CA LEU A 275 17.58 -11.20 44.33
C LEU A 275 16.32 -11.96 44.77
N ASN A 276 15.30 -11.22 45.20
CA ASN A 276 14.01 -11.81 45.56
C ASN A 276 13.23 -12.21 44.31
N HIS A 277 12.38 -13.23 44.46
CA HIS A 277 11.39 -13.62 43.46
C HIS A 277 10.39 -12.49 43.19
N PHE A 278 10.01 -12.28 41.92
CA PHE A 278 8.97 -11.31 41.57
C PHE A 278 7.57 -11.95 41.61
N PRO A 279 6.64 -11.47 42.44
CA PRO A 279 5.29 -12.06 42.56
C PRO A 279 4.44 -12.04 41.29
N GLY A 280 4.79 -11.20 40.30
CA GLY A 280 4.11 -11.15 39.00
C GLY A 280 4.52 -12.27 38.04
N VAL A 281 5.47 -13.13 38.43
CA VAL A 281 5.86 -14.35 37.75
C VAL A 281 5.51 -15.53 38.65
N ILE A 282 4.86 -16.56 38.12
CA ILE A 282 4.52 -17.74 38.89
C ILE A 282 4.89 -19.00 38.12
N PHE A 283 5.47 -19.96 38.81
CA PHE A 283 5.78 -21.28 38.28
C PHE A 283 4.72 -22.28 38.74
N VAL A 284 4.35 -23.22 37.87
CA VAL A 284 3.40 -24.30 38.19
C VAL A 284 4.00 -25.67 37.89
N SER A 285 3.80 -26.60 38.82
CA SER A 285 4.24 -28.00 38.70
C SER A 285 3.26 -28.93 39.42
N ASN A 286 2.92 -30.02 38.74
CA ASN A 286 2.06 -31.09 39.27
C ASN A 286 2.83 -32.05 40.19
N LYS A 287 4.15 -31.88 40.36
CA LYS A 287 4.96 -32.67 41.30
C LYS A 287 4.50 -32.43 42.73
N ILE A 288 4.54 -33.48 43.54
CA ILE A 288 4.18 -33.39 44.96
C ILE A 288 5.28 -32.62 45.70
N ILE A 289 4.94 -31.45 46.25
CA ILE A 289 5.80 -30.63 47.11
C ILE A 289 5.15 -30.61 48.50
N ILE A 290 5.91 -30.99 49.52
CA ILE A 290 5.44 -31.12 50.92
C ILE A 290 5.42 -29.75 51.62
N GLU A 291 6.19 -28.79 51.13
CA GLU A 291 6.28 -27.43 51.66
C GLU A 291 5.16 -26.51 51.14
N THR A 292 4.96 -25.38 51.82
CA THR A 292 4.05 -24.32 51.38
C THR A 292 4.47 -23.76 50.02
N ARG A 293 3.58 -23.84 49.04
CA ARG A 293 3.78 -23.30 47.68
C ARG A 293 3.55 -21.80 47.64
N ASP A 294 4.59 -21.05 47.32
CA ASP A 294 4.51 -19.59 47.18
C ASP A 294 4.36 -19.14 45.72
N GLY A 295 4.63 -20.03 44.75
CA GLY A 295 4.60 -19.73 43.31
C GLY A 295 5.97 -19.42 42.71
N SER A 296 7.02 -19.37 43.54
CA SER A 296 8.40 -19.32 43.07
C SER A 296 8.78 -20.58 42.31
N ARG A 297 9.92 -20.53 41.60
CA ARG A 297 10.42 -21.66 40.83
C ARG A 297 10.77 -22.88 41.70
N ASP A 298 11.20 -22.65 42.94
CA ASP A 298 11.53 -23.71 43.91
C ASP A 298 10.28 -24.27 44.61
N LYS A 299 9.25 -23.43 44.79
CA LYS A 299 7.97 -23.82 45.42
C LYS A 299 6.77 -23.47 44.52
N PRO A 300 6.71 -24.05 43.30
CA PRO A 300 5.71 -23.73 42.30
C PRO A 300 4.31 -24.04 42.81
N ASN A 301 3.32 -23.30 42.33
CA ASN A 301 1.90 -23.60 42.55
C ASN A 301 1.53 -24.96 41.92
N GLN A 302 0.48 -25.59 42.44
CA GLN A 302 0.07 -26.91 41.94
C GLN A 302 -0.70 -26.80 40.61
N ARG A 303 -1.53 -25.77 40.48
CA ARG A 303 -2.35 -25.50 39.29
C ARG A 303 -2.15 -24.07 38.79
N ILE A 304 -2.43 -23.83 37.51
CA ILE A 304 -2.48 -22.50 36.92
C ILE A 304 -3.55 -21.65 37.62
N LEU A 305 -4.72 -22.23 37.92
CA LEU A 305 -5.79 -21.51 38.61
C LEU A 305 -5.39 -20.97 40.00
N ASP A 306 -4.48 -21.67 40.70
CA ASP A 306 -4.01 -21.24 42.03
C ASP A 306 -3.13 -19.97 41.95
N SER A 307 -2.68 -19.62 40.74
CA SER A 307 -1.80 -18.49 40.46
C SER A 307 -2.56 -17.18 40.25
N PHE A 308 -3.81 -17.22 39.78
CA PHE A 308 -4.54 -16.01 39.40
C PHE A 308 -4.77 -15.01 40.54
N PRO A 309 -5.16 -15.41 41.77
CA PRO A 309 -5.33 -14.45 42.87
C PRO A 309 -4.03 -13.70 43.22
N LYS A 310 -2.87 -14.30 42.90
CA LYS A 310 -1.55 -13.74 43.18
C LYS A 310 -1.02 -12.83 42.06
N LEU A 311 -1.60 -12.88 40.86
CA LEU A 311 -1.14 -12.07 39.72
C LEU A 311 -1.88 -10.74 39.58
N ASP A 312 -3.02 -10.57 40.26
CA ASP A 312 -3.90 -9.40 40.15
C ASP A 312 -3.42 -8.16 40.95
N TYR A 313 -2.16 -8.15 41.42
CA TYR A 313 -1.60 -7.03 42.19
C TYR A 313 -0.97 -5.94 41.32
N GLN A 314 -0.97 -4.70 41.80
CA GLN A 314 -0.35 -3.51 41.19
C GLN A 314 1.16 -3.37 41.50
N THR A 315 1.87 -4.47 41.74
CA THR A 315 3.30 -4.42 42.10
C THR A 315 4.17 -3.93 40.94
N LYS A 316 5.18 -3.11 41.25
CA LYS A 316 6.20 -2.70 40.28
C LYS A 316 7.13 -3.88 39.92
N PRO A 317 7.60 -3.98 38.67
CA PRO A 317 7.29 -3.08 37.54
C PRO A 317 5.88 -3.34 36.98
N ILE A 318 5.06 -2.28 36.90
CA ILE A 318 3.64 -2.36 36.47
C ILE A 318 3.54 -2.82 35.02
N GLN A 319 4.56 -2.52 34.21
CA GLN A 319 4.60 -2.77 32.77
C GLN A 319 4.90 -4.22 32.41
N MET A 320 5.22 -5.08 33.39
CA MET A 320 5.52 -6.48 33.11
C MET A 320 4.23 -7.30 32.92
N PRO A 321 4.10 -8.07 31.82
CA PRO A 321 2.99 -9.00 31.66
C PRO A 321 3.03 -10.04 32.78
N ARG A 322 1.86 -10.36 33.33
CA ARG A 322 1.75 -11.37 34.37
C ARG A 322 2.00 -12.73 33.74
N THR A 323 3.00 -13.45 34.23
CA THR A 323 3.53 -14.61 33.52
C THR A 323 3.41 -15.87 34.36
N ILE A 324 2.92 -16.95 33.76
CA ILE A 324 2.86 -18.28 34.34
C ILE A 324 3.76 -19.23 33.54
N TYR A 325 4.71 -19.84 34.22
CA TYR A 325 5.63 -20.83 33.66
C TYR A 325 5.19 -22.24 34.04
N VAL A 326 4.95 -23.06 33.02
CA VAL A 326 4.65 -24.49 33.20
C VAL A 326 5.95 -25.29 33.08
N ILE A 327 6.43 -25.90 34.17
CA ILE A 327 7.75 -26.56 34.22
C ILE A 327 7.70 -28.08 34.05
N GLU A 328 6.57 -28.63 33.61
CA GLU A 328 6.39 -30.05 33.33
C GLU A 328 6.25 -30.30 31.82
N GLU A 329 6.74 -31.43 31.34
CA GLU A 329 6.68 -31.76 29.91
C GLU A 329 5.24 -32.01 29.42
N ILE A 330 4.40 -32.56 30.30
CA ILE A 330 2.97 -32.78 30.06
C ILE A 330 2.19 -32.06 31.16
N TRP A 331 1.27 -31.18 30.75
CA TRP A 331 0.40 -30.44 31.65
C TRP A 331 -1.05 -30.86 31.44
N ASP A 332 -1.69 -31.34 32.51
CA ASP A 332 -3.09 -31.76 32.50
C ASP A 332 -3.90 -30.84 33.40
N GLU A 333 -4.52 -29.82 32.79
CA GLU A 333 -5.38 -28.89 33.49
C GLU A 333 -6.41 -28.31 32.52
N TYR A 334 -7.64 -28.17 33.01
CA TYR A 334 -8.70 -27.45 32.33
C TYR A 334 -8.91 -26.08 33.00
N LEU A 335 -8.90 -25.02 32.20
CA LEU A 335 -9.15 -23.66 32.66
C LEU A 335 -10.56 -23.22 32.26
N TYR A 336 -11.41 -22.89 33.24
CA TYR A 336 -12.77 -22.41 32.99
C TYR A 336 -13.01 -21.00 33.52
N GLY A 337 -13.70 -20.20 32.72
CA GLY A 337 -14.20 -18.89 33.11
C GLY A 337 -13.11 -17.85 33.41
N VAL A 338 -11.91 -18.02 32.85
CA VAL A 338 -10.76 -17.20 33.21
C VAL A 338 -10.95 -15.76 32.72
N SER A 339 -10.76 -14.80 33.63
CA SER A 339 -10.81 -13.37 33.32
C SER A 339 -9.62 -12.69 33.96
N PHE A 340 -8.88 -11.89 33.21
CA PHE A 340 -7.72 -11.19 33.73
C PHE A 340 -7.67 -9.75 33.18
N THR A 341 -7.48 -8.77 34.08
CA THR A 341 -7.51 -7.35 33.68
C THR A 341 -6.21 -6.93 33.00
N ASN A 342 -5.08 -7.47 33.47
CA ASN A 342 -3.76 -7.24 32.88
C ASN A 342 -3.50 -8.25 31.75
N PRO A 343 -2.50 -8.03 30.89
CA PRO A 343 -2.05 -9.07 29.97
C PRO A 343 -1.49 -10.28 30.72
N LEU A 344 -2.03 -11.47 30.42
CA LEU A 344 -1.60 -12.75 30.96
C LEU A 344 -0.78 -13.50 29.91
N VAL A 345 0.41 -13.96 30.29
CA VAL A 345 1.26 -14.84 29.49
C VAL A 345 1.32 -16.20 30.18
N ILE A 346 0.96 -17.27 29.48
CA ILE A 346 1.20 -18.64 29.92
C ILE A 346 2.19 -19.28 28.96
N LYS A 347 3.29 -19.80 29.49
CA LYS A 347 4.36 -20.32 28.63
C LYS A 347 5.13 -21.48 29.24
N SER A 348 5.88 -22.17 28.37
CA SER A 348 6.79 -23.23 28.79
C SER A 348 7.91 -22.68 29.70
N GLY A 349 8.06 -23.29 30.88
CA GLY A 349 9.19 -23.10 31.80
C GLY A 349 10.28 -24.17 31.65
N LEU A 350 10.18 -25.03 30.62
CA LEU A 350 11.18 -26.05 30.33
C LEU A 350 12.49 -25.41 29.83
N ALA A 351 13.61 -26.11 30.03
CA ALA A 351 14.89 -25.69 29.46
C ALA A 351 14.88 -25.76 27.93
N ASP A 352 15.81 -25.07 27.30
CA ASP A 352 16.04 -25.23 25.86
C ASP A 352 16.59 -26.62 25.54
N ASP A 353 16.39 -27.05 24.30
CA ASP A 353 17.05 -28.23 23.74
C ASP A 353 18.53 -27.95 23.39
N SER A 354 19.23 -28.97 22.88
CA SER A 354 20.64 -28.87 22.49
C SER A 354 20.92 -27.85 21.38
N ASN A 355 19.89 -27.42 20.65
CA ASN A 355 19.99 -26.40 19.60
C ASN A 355 19.64 -25.00 20.12
N GLY A 356 19.36 -24.86 21.43
CA GLY A 356 18.96 -23.60 22.05
C GLY A 356 17.51 -23.20 21.74
N ILE A 357 16.65 -24.15 21.32
CA ILE A 357 15.22 -23.94 21.08
C ILE A 357 14.45 -24.31 22.35
N LYS A 358 13.58 -23.43 22.82
CA LYS A 358 12.74 -23.67 24.00
C LYS A 358 11.87 -24.90 23.80
N ARG A 359 11.94 -25.87 24.73
CA ARG A 359 11.07 -27.06 24.67
C ARG A 359 9.62 -26.67 24.92
N LYS A 360 8.70 -27.34 24.23
CA LYS A 360 7.26 -27.08 24.33
C LYS A 360 6.63 -27.94 25.40
N VAL A 361 5.70 -27.35 26.16
CA VAL A 361 4.85 -28.09 27.10
C VAL A 361 3.71 -28.72 26.32
N THR A 362 3.47 -30.01 26.51
CA THR A 362 2.28 -30.68 25.95
C THR A 362 1.11 -30.49 26.90
N TRP A 363 0.21 -29.56 26.58
CA TRP A 363 -1.00 -29.30 27.34
C TRP A 363 -2.16 -30.16 26.84
N ILE A 364 -2.68 -30.97 27.76
CA ILE A 364 -3.81 -31.87 27.58
C ILE A 364 -4.91 -31.57 28.60
N THR A 365 -6.07 -32.17 28.42
CA THR A 365 -7.01 -32.33 29.53
C THR A 365 -7.56 -33.75 29.57
N THR A 366 -7.50 -34.39 30.73
CA THR A 366 -8.22 -35.64 31.00
C THR A 366 -9.61 -35.38 31.58
N SER A 367 -9.99 -34.13 31.83
CA SER A 367 -11.32 -33.75 32.34
C SER A 367 -12.38 -33.87 31.26
N SER A 368 -13.63 -34.22 31.64
CA SER A 368 -14.77 -34.28 30.73
C SER A 368 -15.26 -32.86 30.40
N SER A 369 -14.43 -32.09 29.71
CA SER A 369 -14.67 -30.72 29.31
C SER A 369 -14.72 -30.61 27.79
N ASN A 370 -15.48 -29.64 27.29
CA ASN A 370 -15.53 -29.31 25.88
C ASN A 370 -14.25 -28.63 25.40
N VAL A 371 -13.48 -28.00 26.31
CA VAL A 371 -12.29 -27.20 25.96
C VAL A 371 -11.14 -27.40 26.96
N ILE A 372 -9.89 -27.07 26.57
CA ILE A 372 -8.75 -27.00 27.52
C ILE A 372 -8.71 -25.62 28.19
N ILE A 373 -8.91 -24.54 27.43
CA ILE A 373 -8.94 -23.17 27.94
C ILE A 373 -10.25 -22.48 27.54
N TYR A 374 -11.05 -22.06 28.51
CA TYR A 374 -12.20 -21.19 28.34
C TYR A 374 -11.89 -19.80 28.94
N TYR A 375 -11.64 -18.82 28.08
CA TYR A 375 -11.17 -17.48 28.45
C TYR A 375 -12.22 -16.40 28.15
N ASN A 376 -12.63 -15.65 29.17
CA ASN A 376 -13.75 -14.69 29.12
C ASN A 376 -13.33 -13.24 28.86
N LYS A 377 -12.19 -12.80 29.39
CA LYS A 377 -11.81 -11.38 29.36
C LYS A 377 -10.31 -11.19 29.56
N GLY A 378 -9.72 -10.29 28.78
CA GLY A 378 -8.34 -9.85 28.94
C GLY A 378 -7.45 -10.22 27.76
N ASP A 379 -6.20 -9.77 27.79
CA ASP A 379 -5.21 -10.18 26.79
C ASP A 379 -4.55 -11.49 27.24
N LEU A 380 -4.59 -12.51 26.38
CA LEU A 380 -3.96 -13.81 26.62
C LEU A 380 -2.85 -14.06 25.60
N THR A 381 -1.66 -14.35 26.10
CA THR A 381 -0.53 -14.83 25.30
C THR A 381 -0.19 -16.26 25.71
N LEU A 382 -0.12 -17.16 24.74
CA LEU A 382 0.38 -18.52 24.91
C LEU A 382 1.70 -18.66 24.17
N GLU A 383 2.73 -19.18 24.83
CA GLU A 383 4.06 -19.28 24.24
C GLU A 383 4.72 -20.66 24.47
N ASN A 384 5.23 -21.27 23.40
CA ASN A 384 5.90 -22.57 23.42
C ASN A 384 5.05 -23.68 24.03
N ILE A 385 3.77 -23.77 23.63
CA ILE A 385 2.83 -24.79 24.12
C ILE A 385 2.32 -25.63 22.95
N GLN A 386 2.26 -26.93 23.15
CA GLN A 386 1.63 -27.89 22.26
C GLN A 386 0.31 -28.38 22.87
N PHE A 387 -0.81 -28.14 22.21
CA PHE A 387 -2.11 -28.65 22.63
C PHE A 387 -2.40 -30.00 21.98
N ASN A 388 -2.74 -30.99 22.80
CA ASN A 388 -3.06 -32.34 22.36
C ASN A 388 -4.43 -32.76 22.89
N PHE A 389 -5.13 -33.56 22.08
CA PHE A 389 -6.22 -34.36 22.60
C PHE A 389 -5.69 -35.60 23.32
N THR A 390 -6.41 -36.06 24.33
CA THR A 390 -6.14 -37.32 25.01
C THR A 390 -7.31 -38.27 24.90
N ASN A 391 -7.01 -39.56 24.72
CA ASN A 391 -8.02 -40.61 24.77
C ASN A 391 -8.13 -41.13 26.20
N VAL A 392 -9.26 -40.83 26.85
CA VAL A 392 -9.59 -41.33 28.18
C VAL A 392 -10.82 -42.22 28.04
N SER A 393 -10.64 -43.53 28.25
CA SER A 393 -11.73 -44.52 28.19
C SER A 393 -12.50 -44.53 26.87
N ASN A 394 -11.79 -44.54 25.73
CA ASN A 394 -12.34 -44.47 24.36
C ASN A 394 -13.07 -43.16 24.01
N SER A 395 -12.87 -42.11 24.82
CA SER A 395 -13.37 -40.77 24.54
C SER A 395 -12.21 -39.80 24.41
N PHE A 396 -12.20 -39.04 23.32
CA PHE A 396 -11.25 -37.96 23.15
C PHE A 396 -11.63 -36.74 23.99
N ARG A 397 -10.63 -36.10 24.60
CA ARG A 397 -10.75 -34.92 25.46
C ARG A 397 -9.69 -33.88 25.06
N PRO A 398 -10.02 -32.59 24.95
CA PRO A 398 -11.35 -32.00 25.13
C PRO A 398 -12.37 -32.49 24.08
N PHE A 399 -13.67 -32.34 24.34
CA PHE A 399 -14.71 -32.84 23.42
C PHE A 399 -14.86 -32.00 22.14
N HIS A 400 -14.54 -30.70 22.15
CA HIS A 400 -14.78 -29.79 21.02
C HIS A 400 -13.51 -29.05 20.56
N GLU A 401 -13.01 -28.06 21.30
CA GLU A 401 -11.87 -27.23 20.87
C GLU A 401 -10.75 -27.20 21.91
N HIS A 402 -9.53 -26.83 21.52
CA HIS A 402 -8.45 -26.64 22.52
C HIS A 402 -8.70 -25.36 23.32
N ILE A 403 -9.06 -24.28 22.63
CA ILE A 403 -9.24 -22.96 23.24
C ILE A 403 -10.58 -22.38 22.80
N TRP A 404 -11.33 -21.85 23.75
CA TRP A 404 -12.55 -21.10 23.51
C TRP A 404 -12.49 -19.74 24.19
N ILE A 405 -12.61 -18.68 23.41
CA ILE A 405 -12.54 -17.29 23.88
C ILE A 405 -13.89 -16.63 23.63
N VAL A 406 -14.56 -16.18 24.70
CA VAL A 406 -15.81 -15.42 24.61
C VAL A 406 -15.59 -14.05 25.19
N THR A 407 -15.72 -12.99 24.40
CA THR A 407 -15.82 -11.64 24.98
C THR A 407 -17.31 -11.23 25.02
N SER A 408 -17.84 -11.11 26.22
CA SER A 408 -19.18 -10.55 26.44
C SER A 408 -19.05 -9.03 26.66
N GLY A 409 -19.45 -8.24 25.66
CA GLY A 409 -19.50 -6.77 25.72
C GLY A 409 -18.45 -6.04 24.87
N SER A 410 -18.50 -4.70 24.85
CA SER A 410 -17.65 -3.80 24.03
C SER A 410 -16.16 -3.75 24.42
N ASN A 411 -15.65 -4.78 25.11
CA ASN A 411 -14.29 -4.79 25.64
C ASN A 411 -13.35 -5.62 24.76
N ASN A 412 -12.38 -4.94 24.17
CA ASN A 412 -11.33 -5.48 23.31
C ASN A 412 -10.45 -6.50 24.07
N SER A 413 -10.58 -7.79 23.75
CA SER A 413 -9.59 -8.80 24.18
C SER A 413 -8.74 -9.22 22.98
N SER A 414 -7.45 -9.47 23.20
CA SER A 414 -6.53 -10.02 22.20
C SER A 414 -6.01 -11.40 22.59
N PHE A 415 -5.79 -12.23 21.57
CA PHE A 415 -5.18 -13.55 21.74
C PHE A 415 -3.90 -13.62 20.91
N THR A 416 -2.79 -13.95 21.56
CA THR A 416 -1.49 -14.12 20.92
C THR A 416 -0.98 -15.55 21.13
N ALA A 417 -0.67 -16.26 20.06
CA ALA A 417 -0.01 -17.56 20.10
C ALA A 417 1.40 -17.45 19.53
N ILE A 418 2.42 -17.79 20.33
CA ILE A 418 3.84 -17.70 19.97
C ILE A 418 4.44 -19.10 20.01
N SER A 419 4.99 -19.62 18.90
CA SER A 419 5.56 -20.98 18.87
C SER A 419 4.59 -22.06 19.43
N CYS A 420 3.29 -21.97 19.15
CA CYS A 420 2.32 -22.96 19.63
C CYS A 420 2.00 -24.00 18.57
N ILE A 421 1.69 -25.23 19.00
CA ILE A 421 1.23 -26.32 18.13
C ILE A 421 -0.18 -26.71 18.57
N PHE A 422 -1.13 -26.77 17.65
CA PHE A 422 -2.50 -27.21 17.92
C PHE A 422 -2.77 -28.50 17.16
N ASN A 423 -2.67 -29.64 17.83
CA ASN A 423 -2.87 -30.92 17.15
C ASN A 423 -4.37 -31.24 17.05
N GLY A 424 -4.85 -31.43 15.82
CA GLY A 424 -6.19 -31.98 15.57
C GLY A 424 -6.23 -33.50 15.74
N LEU A 425 -7.43 -34.06 15.95
CA LEU A 425 -7.68 -35.49 15.81
C LEU A 425 -8.15 -35.78 14.39
N GLY A 426 -7.48 -36.70 13.70
CA GLY A 426 -7.94 -37.18 12.40
C GLY A 426 -9.22 -38.02 12.50
N ILE A 427 -10.18 -37.73 11.61
CA ILE A 427 -11.25 -38.52 10.93
C ILE A 427 -12.11 -39.57 11.69
N TYR A 428 -11.79 -39.99 12.93
CA TYR A 428 -12.61 -40.99 13.64
C TYR A 428 -13.13 -40.55 15.02
N GLY A 429 -12.93 -39.28 15.40
CA GLY A 429 -13.59 -38.65 16.53
C GLY A 429 -14.70 -37.72 16.04
N GLN A 430 -15.80 -37.61 16.78
CA GLN A 430 -16.98 -36.81 16.46
C GLN A 430 -16.66 -35.38 16.00
N ILE A 431 -17.55 -34.80 15.18
CA ILE A 431 -17.50 -33.46 14.57
C ILE A 431 -16.88 -32.43 15.53
N PHE A 432 -15.59 -32.12 15.36
CA PHE A 432 -14.96 -31.00 16.04
C PHE A 432 -15.35 -29.72 15.30
N HIS A 433 -15.84 -28.72 16.04
CA HIS A 433 -16.28 -27.46 15.42
C HIS A 433 -15.07 -26.58 15.07
N TYR A 434 -14.07 -26.42 15.96
CA TYR A 434 -12.88 -25.57 15.75
C TYR A 434 -11.66 -26.08 16.55
N LEU A 435 -10.42 -25.72 16.17
CA LEU A 435 -9.25 -25.90 17.07
C LEU A 435 -9.16 -24.77 18.11
N ILE A 436 -9.53 -23.56 17.68
CA ILE A 436 -9.66 -22.36 18.50
C ILE A 436 -11.01 -21.72 18.14
N GLY A 437 -11.95 -21.69 19.07
CA GLY A 437 -13.20 -20.94 18.94
C GLY A 437 -13.02 -19.54 19.55
N ALA A 438 -13.27 -18.48 18.79
CA ALA A 438 -13.18 -17.11 19.33
C ALA A 438 -14.35 -16.26 18.85
N TYR A 439 -15.11 -15.69 19.80
CA TYR A 439 -16.20 -14.75 19.53
C TYR A 439 -15.80 -13.34 19.98
N ASN A 440 -16.10 -12.33 19.14
CA ASN A 440 -15.87 -10.92 19.43
C ASN A 440 -14.39 -10.60 19.79
N LEU A 441 -13.44 -11.34 19.19
CA LEU A 441 -12.00 -11.09 19.36
C LEU A 441 -11.58 -9.89 18.49
N LYS A 442 -10.81 -8.95 19.05
CA LYS A 442 -10.36 -7.78 18.27
C LYS A 442 -9.35 -8.15 17.20
N PHE A 443 -8.38 -9.00 17.56
CA PHE A 443 -7.39 -9.56 16.65
C PHE A 443 -6.81 -10.84 17.26
N MET A 444 -6.45 -11.80 16.40
CA MET A 444 -5.64 -12.97 16.74
C MET A 444 -4.26 -12.78 16.12
N VAL A 445 -3.21 -12.90 16.93
CA VAL A 445 -1.83 -12.82 16.45
C VAL A 445 -1.17 -14.20 16.57
N VAL A 446 -0.66 -14.72 15.45
CA VAL A 446 0.20 -15.92 15.45
C VAL A 446 1.62 -15.47 15.10
N LYS A 447 2.57 -15.67 16.01
CA LYS A 447 3.98 -15.20 15.89
C LYS A 447 4.95 -16.38 15.97
N ASP A 448 5.70 -16.65 14.90
CA ASP A 448 7.04 -17.28 14.96
C ASP A 448 7.74 -17.33 13.57
N PHE A 449 9.02 -17.73 13.51
CA PHE A 449 9.74 -18.04 12.26
C PHE A 449 9.24 -19.35 11.63
N TRP A 450 8.03 -19.33 11.11
CA TRP A 450 7.54 -20.42 10.28
C TRP A 450 8.34 -20.40 8.97
N LYS A 451 8.86 -21.55 8.54
CA LYS A 451 9.39 -21.66 7.16
C LYS A 451 8.27 -21.54 6.12
N LEU A 452 7.05 -21.90 6.54
CA LEU A 452 5.84 -21.95 5.74
C LEU A 452 4.64 -21.97 6.70
N VAL A 453 3.62 -21.16 6.43
CA VAL A 453 2.31 -21.29 7.09
C VAL A 453 1.39 -22.02 6.12
N GLU A 454 0.96 -23.22 6.48
CA GLU A 454 0.04 -24.02 5.66
C GLU A 454 -1.31 -24.20 6.36
N ILE A 455 -2.39 -23.77 5.70
CA ILE A 455 -3.76 -24.07 6.12
C ILE A 455 -4.35 -25.00 5.06
N LYS A 456 -4.46 -26.30 5.37
CA LYS A 456 -4.79 -27.34 4.39
C LYS A 456 -5.93 -28.22 4.91
N SER A 457 -6.95 -28.48 4.10
CA SER A 457 -7.87 -29.61 4.31
C SER A 457 -7.48 -30.82 3.47
N ILE A 458 -8.13 -31.96 3.72
CA ILE A 458 -8.06 -33.14 2.86
C ILE A 458 -9.02 -32.92 1.68
N GLN A 459 -8.57 -33.21 0.46
CA GLN A 459 -9.38 -33.13 -0.76
C GLN A 459 -10.68 -33.97 -0.60
N GLY A 460 -11.84 -33.35 -0.84
CA GLY A 460 -13.17 -33.97 -0.68
C GLY A 460 -13.78 -33.88 0.72
N LEU A 461 -13.09 -33.28 1.69
CA LEU A 461 -13.59 -32.96 3.03
C LEU A 461 -13.24 -31.49 3.35
N GLU A 462 -13.73 -30.56 2.52
CA GLU A 462 -13.28 -29.16 2.60
C GLU A 462 -13.58 -28.54 3.98
N THR A 463 -12.57 -27.86 4.53
CA THR A 463 -12.75 -27.03 5.72
C THR A 463 -13.47 -25.75 5.32
N GLN A 464 -14.57 -25.42 6.02
CA GLN A 464 -15.29 -24.16 5.79
C GLN A 464 -14.72 -23.05 6.67
N MET A 465 -14.29 -21.95 6.05
CA MET A 465 -13.97 -20.71 6.71
C MET A 465 -15.06 -19.71 6.40
N ARG A 466 -15.81 -19.28 7.40
CA ARG A 466 -16.95 -18.38 7.22
C ARG A 466 -16.79 -17.09 7.99
N ARG A 467 -17.20 -16.00 7.36
CA ARG A 467 -17.34 -14.69 7.98
C ARG A 467 -18.77 -14.17 7.76
N SER A 468 -19.52 -14.02 8.84
CA SER A 468 -20.87 -13.45 8.83
C SER A 468 -20.86 -11.93 9.04
N SER A 469 -21.89 -11.24 8.54
CA SER A 469 -22.07 -9.78 8.50
C SER A 469 -21.80 -9.08 9.85
N GLY A 470 -20.91 -8.09 9.87
CA GLY A 470 -20.69 -7.23 11.05
C GLY A 470 -19.57 -6.19 10.92
N ASP A 471 -18.59 -6.42 10.03
CA ASP A 471 -17.51 -5.47 9.76
C ASP A 471 -17.28 -5.41 8.24
N ILE A 472 -17.26 -4.21 7.69
CA ILE A 472 -17.10 -4.01 6.23
C ILE A 472 -15.64 -4.17 5.79
N ASN A 473 -14.68 -4.10 6.73
CA ASN A 473 -13.25 -4.05 6.45
C ASN A 473 -12.48 -5.33 6.84
N GLY A 474 -13.09 -6.24 7.58
CA GLY A 474 -12.42 -7.48 7.98
C GLY A 474 -12.25 -8.49 6.84
N ALA A 475 -11.27 -9.37 7.00
CA ALA A 475 -11.00 -10.50 6.13
C ALA A 475 -11.00 -11.83 6.90
N ILE A 476 -11.12 -12.96 6.21
CA ILE A 476 -10.84 -14.28 6.83
C ILE A 476 -9.34 -14.41 7.09
N ILE A 477 -8.51 -13.98 6.14
CA ILE A 477 -7.05 -14.01 6.25
C ILE A 477 -6.50 -12.62 5.93
N THR A 478 -5.57 -12.14 6.76
CA THR A 478 -4.82 -10.91 6.47
C THR A 478 -3.33 -11.17 6.67
N LEU A 479 -2.55 -11.07 5.60
CA LEU A 479 -1.10 -10.96 5.71
C LEU A 479 -0.77 -9.47 5.82
N THR A 480 -0.22 -9.06 6.95
CA THR A 480 0.16 -7.67 7.20
C THR A 480 1.50 -7.33 6.52
N LEU A 481 1.85 -6.04 6.50
CA LEU A 481 3.14 -5.52 6.01
C LEU A 481 4.36 -6.23 6.62
N ASP A 482 4.26 -6.67 7.87
CA ASP A 482 5.33 -7.32 8.64
C ASP A 482 5.40 -8.85 8.41
N SER A 483 4.50 -9.42 7.61
CA SER A 483 4.54 -10.85 7.31
C SER A 483 5.81 -11.18 6.54
N ILE A 484 6.61 -12.13 7.06
CA ILE A 484 7.91 -12.59 6.53
C ILE A 484 7.98 -14.12 6.29
N THR A 485 6.83 -14.80 6.28
CA THR A 485 6.75 -16.22 5.92
C THR A 485 5.78 -16.43 4.74
N PRO A 486 6.15 -17.24 3.73
CA PRO A 486 5.23 -17.62 2.66
C PRO A 486 4.03 -18.36 3.24
N SER A 487 2.83 -18.01 2.80
CA SER A 487 1.59 -18.60 3.31
C SER A 487 0.86 -19.33 2.19
N THR A 488 0.40 -20.55 2.47
CA THR A 488 -0.38 -21.37 1.54
C THR A 488 -1.69 -21.78 2.19
N VAL A 489 -2.79 -21.53 1.49
CA VAL A 489 -4.13 -21.97 1.89
C VAL A 489 -4.66 -22.88 0.81
N GLN A 490 -5.10 -24.10 1.17
CA GLN A 490 -5.59 -25.06 0.19
C GLN A 490 -6.70 -26.00 0.66
N TYR A 491 -7.55 -26.39 -0.28
CA TYR A 491 -8.68 -27.30 -0.08
C TYR A 491 -9.69 -26.77 0.96
N VAL A 492 -10.07 -25.50 0.83
CA VAL A 492 -10.99 -24.85 1.77
C VAL A 492 -12.17 -24.23 1.02
N ILE A 493 -13.31 -24.13 1.69
CA ILE A 493 -14.43 -23.31 1.23
C ILE A 493 -14.42 -22.03 2.05
N MET A 494 -14.33 -20.88 1.38
CA MET A 494 -14.43 -19.58 2.03
C MET A 494 -15.79 -18.96 1.76
N ILE A 495 -16.53 -18.62 2.82
CA ILE A 495 -17.87 -18.03 2.72
C ILE A 495 -17.87 -16.63 3.35
N VAL A 496 -18.10 -15.60 2.54
CA VAL A 496 -18.14 -14.20 3.00
C VAL A 496 -19.38 -13.52 2.45
N ASP A 497 -20.27 -13.09 3.33
CA ASP A 497 -21.49 -12.39 2.93
C ASP A 497 -21.18 -10.96 2.45
N TYR A 498 -20.19 -10.28 3.05
CA TYR A 498 -19.68 -8.95 2.66
C TYR A 498 -18.25 -8.71 3.18
N GLY A 499 -17.41 -7.95 2.47
CA GLY A 499 -16.05 -7.56 2.88
C GLY A 499 -14.97 -8.33 2.14
N PHE A 500 -13.96 -8.86 2.84
CA PHE A 500 -12.82 -9.54 2.21
C PHE A 500 -12.76 -11.04 2.53
N PHE A 501 -12.42 -11.86 1.54
CA PHE A 501 -11.93 -13.22 1.79
C PHE A 501 -10.53 -13.14 2.37
N VAL A 502 -9.64 -12.46 1.63
CA VAL A 502 -8.23 -12.37 1.98
C VAL A 502 -7.73 -10.96 1.68
N ILE A 503 -6.86 -10.43 2.55
CA ILE A 503 -6.09 -9.21 2.31
C ILE A 503 -4.60 -9.57 2.38
N GLN A 504 -3.86 -9.31 1.33
CA GLN A 504 -2.41 -9.46 1.31
C GLN A 504 -1.73 -8.09 1.23
N GLN A 505 -1.14 -7.61 2.32
CA GLN A 505 -0.39 -6.35 2.44
C GLN A 505 1.13 -6.51 2.47
N SER A 506 1.68 -7.72 2.60
CA SER A 506 3.11 -7.97 2.69
C SER A 506 3.87 -7.53 1.44
N ASN A 507 5.00 -6.86 1.67
CA ASN A 507 5.93 -6.48 0.61
C ASN A 507 7.02 -7.53 0.36
N LYS A 508 7.05 -8.60 1.16
CA LYS A 508 8.13 -9.59 1.16
C LYS A 508 7.64 -10.99 0.81
N GLU A 509 6.41 -11.32 1.21
CA GLU A 509 5.98 -12.71 1.26
C GLU A 509 4.89 -13.05 0.28
N GLN A 510 5.08 -14.18 -0.38
CA GLN A 510 4.09 -14.73 -1.28
C GLN A 510 2.92 -15.31 -0.49
N LEU A 511 1.71 -15.08 -1.00
CA LEU A 511 0.50 -15.80 -0.60
C LEU A 511 0.04 -16.69 -1.76
N THR A 512 -0.21 -17.97 -1.48
CA THR A 512 -0.77 -18.93 -2.43
C THR A 512 -2.12 -19.42 -1.94
N LEU A 513 -3.14 -19.26 -2.78
CA LEU A 513 -4.52 -19.70 -2.54
C LEU A 513 -4.84 -20.78 -3.58
N SER A 514 -4.93 -22.05 -3.19
CA SER A 514 -5.05 -23.17 -4.14
C SER A 514 -6.23 -24.08 -3.83
N ASN A 515 -7.02 -24.50 -4.82
CA ASN A 515 -8.18 -25.37 -4.61
C ASN A 515 -9.17 -24.78 -3.58
N ILE A 516 -9.54 -23.51 -3.75
CA ILE A 516 -10.47 -22.81 -2.87
C ILE A 516 -11.79 -22.54 -3.57
N GLU A 517 -12.90 -22.84 -2.90
CA GLU A 517 -14.22 -22.37 -3.33
C GLU A 517 -14.59 -21.09 -2.56
N PHE A 518 -14.55 -19.95 -3.25
CA PHE A 518 -14.95 -18.65 -2.73
C PHE A 518 -16.45 -18.42 -3.01
N ILE A 519 -17.24 -18.32 -1.94
CA ILE A 519 -18.70 -18.18 -1.99
C ILE A 519 -19.12 -16.87 -1.33
N GLY A 520 -19.84 -16.04 -2.07
CA GLY A 520 -20.45 -14.80 -1.58
C GLY A 520 -19.80 -13.52 -2.13
N ALA A 521 -20.14 -12.37 -1.55
CA ALA A 521 -19.74 -11.05 -2.04
C ALA A 521 -18.41 -10.55 -1.42
N GLY A 522 -17.51 -11.49 -1.13
CA GLY A 522 -16.17 -11.18 -0.62
C GLY A 522 -15.17 -10.85 -1.73
N THR A 523 -14.11 -10.12 -1.37
CA THR A 523 -13.00 -9.80 -2.27
C THR A 523 -11.69 -10.43 -1.78
N VAL A 524 -10.90 -10.98 -2.70
CA VAL A 524 -9.47 -11.25 -2.50
C VAL A 524 -8.70 -10.00 -2.89
N LYS A 525 -8.10 -9.33 -1.90
CA LYS A 525 -7.45 -8.03 -2.06
C LYS A 525 -5.93 -8.13 -1.97
N GLN A 526 -5.23 -7.64 -2.98
CA GLN A 526 -3.78 -7.52 -3.02
C GLN A 526 -3.37 -6.05 -2.84
N GLU A 527 -2.73 -5.74 -1.71
CA GLU A 527 -2.19 -4.44 -1.35
C GLU A 527 -0.67 -4.47 -1.09
N GLY A 528 -0.02 -5.62 -1.17
CA GLY A 528 1.41 -5.79 -0.97
C GLY A 528 2.21 -5.75 -2.26
N LEU A 529 3.54 -5.64 -2.18
CA LEU A 529 4.43 -5.77 -3.35
C LEU A 529 4.75 -7.23 -3.70
N ALA A 530 4.54 -8.17 -2.78
CA ALA A 530 4.84 -9.58 -2.99
C ALA A 530 3.79 -10.29 -3.85
N LEU A 531 4.12 -11.47 -4.36
CA LEU A 531 3.26 -12.25 -5.25
C LEU A 531 2.00 -12.77 -4.53
N LEU A 532 0.83 -12.56 -5.14
CA LEU A 532 -0.39 -13.31 -4.84
C LEU A 532 -0.63 -14.33 -5.96
N SER A 533 -0.59 -15.62 -5.64
CA SER A 533 -0.97 -16.71 -6.55
C SER A 533 -2.33 -17.29 -6.15
N ILE A 534 -3.24 -17.42 -7.11
CA ILE A 534 -4.55 -18.06 -6.96
C ILE A 534 -4.66 -19.19 -7.99
N GLU A 535 -4.83 -20.42 -7.54
CA GLU A 535 -4.73 -21.62 -8.39
C GLU A 535 -5.95 -22.53 -8.19
N TYR A 536 -6.45 -23.13 -9.27
CA TYR A 536 -7.49 -24.17 -9.24
C TYR A 536 -8.72 -23.79 -8.37
N SER A 537 -9.07 -22.52 -8.33
CA SER A 537 -10.07 -21.97 -7.40
C SER A 537 -11.30 -21.43 -8.13
N SER A 538 -12.45 -21.39 -7.45
CA SER A 538 -13.69 -20.91 -8.06
C SER A 538 -14.34 -19.79 -7.25
N PHE A 539 -14.86 -18.76 -7.94
CA PHE A 539 -15.58 -17.63 -7.35
C PHE A 539 -17.04 -17.63 -7.77
N LYS A 540 -17.95 -17.67 -6.79
CA LYS A 540 -19.40 -17.75 -7.01
C LYS A 540 -20.14 -16.85 -6.03
N LEU A 541 -21.20 -16.19 -6.49
CA LEU A 541 -22.15 -15.50 -5.60
C LEU A 541 -23.16 -16.50 -5.05
N SER A 542 -23.55 -16.33 -3.78
CA SER A 542 -24.73 -17.01 -3.24
C SER A 542 -26.00 -16.48 -3.90
N ASN A 543 -27.01 -17.33 -4.04
CA ASN A 543 -28.31 -16.95 -4.62
C ASN A 543 -28.88 -15.68 -3.96
N ASN A 544 -29.37 -14.74 -4.77
CA ASN A 544 -29.95 -13.44 -4.37
C ASN A 544 -28.97 -12.42 -3.78
N MET A 545 -27.66 -12.61 -3.92
CA MET A 545 -26.67 -11.58 -3.57
C MET A 545 -26.11 -10.90 -4.82
N SER A 546 -25.98 -9.58 -4.78
CA SER A 546 -25.18 -8.78 -5.72
C SER A 546 -23.97 -8.22 -4.98
N THR A 547 -22.80 -8.20 -5.62
CA THR A 547 -21.60 -7.57 -5.06
C THR A 547 -21.34 -6.22 -5.73
N ILE A 548 -20.91 -5.21 -4.98
CA ILE A 548 -20.39 -3.93 -5.53
C ILE A 548 -18.87 -3.93 -5.67
N LEU A 549 -18.20 -4.99 -5.19
CA LEU A 549 -16.75 -5.15 -5.23
C LEU A 549 -16.36 -6.34 -6.12
N SER A 550 -15.18 -6.25 -6.73
CA SER A 550 -14.60 -7.31 -7.55
C SER A 550 -14.31 -8.55 -6.72
N PHE A 551 -14.36 -9.74 -7.32
CA PHE A 551 -13.90 -10.95 -6.64
C PHE A 551 -12.41 -10.89 -6.34
N VAL A 552 -11.62 -10.33 -7.26
CA VAL A 552 -10.19 -10.09 -7.09
C VAL A 552 -9.89 -8.62 -7.35
N GLN A 553 -9.25 -7.97 -6.39
CA GLN A 553 -8.80 -6.58 -6.51
C GLN A 553 -7.30 -6.50 -6.21
N ALA A 554 -6.49 -6.15 -7.21
CA ALA A 554 -5.06 -5.94 -7.04
C ALA A 554 -4.70 -4.45 -7.17
N ILE A 555 -4.23 -3.87 -6.07
CA ILE A 555 -3.86 -2.45 -6.02
C ILE A 555 -2.41 -2.26 -6.45
N ARG A 556 -1.49 -3.15 -6.03
CA ARG A 556 -0.07 -3.11 -6.40
C ARG A 556 0.57 -4.50 -6.31
N GLY A 557 1.81 -4.64 -6.79
CA GLY A 557 2.59 -5.88 -6.69
C GLY A 557 2.42 -6.80 -7.89
N GLN A 558 2.43 -8.12 -7.64
CA GLN A 558 2.34 -9.17 -8.66
C GLN A 558 1.13 -10.07 -8.39
N LEU A 559 0.45 -10.50 -9.46
CA LEU A 559 -0.76 -11.32 -9.40
C LEU A 559 -0.67 -12.46 -10.41
N GLU A 560 -0.83 -13.70 -9.96
CA GLU A 560 -0.95 -14.87 -10.82
C GLU A 560 -2.27 -15.60 -10.54
N ILE A 561 -3.05 -15.85 -11.59
CA ILE A 561 -4.30 -16.60 -11.52
C ILE A 561 -4.21 -17.75 -12.52
N ASN A 562 -4.25 -18.98 -12.02
CA ASN A 562 -4.10 -20.19 -12.83
C ASN A 562 -5.30 -21.13 -12.64
N SER A 563 -5.90 -21.59 -13.74
CA SER A 563 -6.95 -22.61 -13.74
C SER A 563 -8.14 -22.27 -12.84
N CYS A 564 -8.48 -20.99 -12.72
CA CYS A 564 -9.57 -20.50 -11.87
C CYS A 564 -10.85 -20.24 -12.66
N SER A 565 -12.00 -20.31 -12.00
CA SER A 565 -13.31 -20.01 -12.62
C SER A 565 -14.04 -18.88 -11.90
N PHE A 566 -14.58 -17.94 -12.65
CA PHE A 566 -15.37 -16.80 -12.15
C PHE A 566 -16.80 -16.90 -12.69
N GLY A 567 -17.78 -16.97 -11.79
CA GLY A 567 -19.20 -17.12 -12.13
C GLY A 567 -19.68 -18.57 -12.14
N THR A 568 -20.92 -18.77 -12.58
CA THR A 568 -21.59 -20.08 -12.63
C THR A 568 -22.39 -20.24 -13.92
N SER A 569 -23.05 -21.39 -14.12
CA SER A 569 -23.99 -21.57 -15.23
C SER A 569 -25.21 -20.67 -15.17
N LEU A 570 -25.47 -20.05 -14.03
CA LEU A 570 -26.48 -19.01 -13.90
C LEU A 570 -25.80 -17.64 -14.03
N GLU A 571 -26.55 -16.68 -14.53
CA GLU A 571 -26.10 -15.29 -14.61
C GLU A 571 -25.62 -14.79 -13.24
N THR A 572 -24.39 -14.30 -13.20
CA THR A 572 -23.75 -13.76 -11.99
C THR A 572 -23.76 -12.23 -12.10
N GLN A 573 -24.66 -11.59 -11.34
CA GLN A 573 -24.79 -10.13 -11.36
C GLN A 573 -23.72 -9.47 -10.50
N LEU A 574 -22.83 -8.72 -11.17
CA LEU A 574 -21.75 -7.97 -10.55
C LEU A 574 -22.02 -6.47 -10.66
N GLY A 575 -21.82 -5.73 -9.58
CA GLY A 575 -21.77 -4.26 -9.59
C GLY A 575 -20.39 -3.69 -9.94
N SER A 576 -19.44 -4.56 -10.33
CA SER A 576 -18.04 -4.25 -10.62
C SER A 576 -17.46 -5.36 -11.53
N PRO A 577 -16.29 -5.20 -12.16
CA PRO A 577 -15.65 -6.32 -12.89
C PRO A 577 -15.33 -7.48 -11.94
N ALA A 578 -15.31 -8.72 -12.44
CA ALA A 578 -14.86 -9.85 -11.62
C ALA A 578 -13.41 -9.67 -11.14
N ILE A 579 -12.56 -9.07 -11.97
CA ILE A 579 -11.16 -8.75 -11.64
C ILE A 579 -10.87 -7.29 -11.91
N GLN A 580 -10.29 -6.59 -10.93
CA GLN A 580 -9.81 -5.23 -11.09
C GLN A 580 -8.35 -5.12 -10.68
N THR A 581 -7.54 -4.48 -11.52
CA THR A 581 -6.13 -4.18 -11.20
C THR A 581 -5.85 -2.68 -11.32
N SER A 582 -4.89 -2.18 -10.55
CA SER A 582 -4.42 -0.79 -10.59
C SER A 582 -3.05 -0.68 -11.27
N SER A 583 -2.74 0.51 -11.80
CA SER A 583 -1.47 0.86 -12.44
C SER A 583 -0.19 0.60 -11.61
N GLN A 584 -0.29 0.37 -10.30
CA GLN A 584 0.87 0.00 -9.47
C GLN A 584 1.19 -1.51 -9.51
N CYS A 585 0.46 -2.30 -10.30
CA CYS A 585 0.77 -3.70 -10.57
C CYS A 585 1.83 -3.81 -11.68
N THR A 586 2.74 -4.78 -11.56
CA THR A 586 3.90 -4.89 -12.47
C THR A 586 3.89 -6.15 -13.32
N ASN A 587 3.48 -7.29 -12.76
CA ASN A 587 3.44 -8.57 -13.47
C ASN A 587 2.12 -9.28 -13.12
N ILE A 588 1.23 -9.38 -14.11
CA ILE A 588 -0.10 -9.96 -13.96
C ILE A 588 -0.26 -11.10 -14.97
N LYS A 589 -0.55 -12.31 -14.49
CA LYS A 589 -0.74 -13.47 -15.37
C LYS A 589 -2.05 -14.18 -15.09
N PHE A 590 -2.78 -14.47 -16.17
CA PHE A 590 -3.97 -15.29 -16.18
C PHE A 590 -3.71 -16.49 -17.10
N THR A 591 -3.79 -17.70 -16.57
CA THR A 591 -3.57 -18.93 -17.34
C THR A 591 -4.74 -19.87 -17.15
N GLN A 592 -5.33 -20.36 -18.23
CA GLN A 592 -6.44 -21.33 -18.19
C GLN A 592 -7.63 -20.87 -17.32
N ALA A 593 -7.84 -19.56 -17.18
CA ALA A 593 -8.92 -18.99 -16.40
C ALA A 593 -10.24 -18.97 -17.19
N ILE A 594 -11.36 -19.24 -16.53
CA ILE A 594 -12.69 -19.29 -17.13
C ILE A 594 -13.58 -18.21 -16.52
N PHE A 595 -14.14 -17.34 -17.35
CA PHE A 595 -15.11 -16.32 -16.97
C PHE A 595 -16.46 -16.69 -17.59
N TYR A 596 -17.46 -16.97 -16.76
CA TYR A 596 -18.68 -17.64 -17.20
C TYR A 596 -19.94 -16.91 -16.72
N ASN A 597 -20.77 -16.45 -17.67
CA ASN A 597 -22.04 -15.76 -17.45
C ASN A 597 -21.95 -14.59 -16.44
N LEU A 598 -20.97 -13.72 -16.63
CA LEU A 598 -20.77 -12.53 -15.81
C LEU A 598 -21.58 -11.37 -16.39
N HIS A 599 -22.45 -10.77 -15.59
CA HIS A 599 -23.25 -9.62 -16.01
C HIS A 599 -22.94 -8.43 -15.11
N SER A 600 -22.33 -7.38 -15.66
CA SER A 600 -22.06 -6.14 -14.93
C SER A 600 -23.04 -5.02 -15.26
N ILE A 601 -23.48 -4.30 -14.22
CA ILE A 601 -24.25 -3.04 -14.35
C ILE A 601 -23.48 -1.94 -13.62
N ILE A 602 -22.39 -1.48 -14.22
CA ILE A 602 -21.52 -0.48 -13.61
C ILE A 602 -22.08 0.91 -13.92
N THR A 603 -22.75 1.51 -12.95
CA THR A 603 -23.37 2.84 -13.08
C THR A 603 -22.38 3.98 -12.82
N ASN A 604 -21.32 3.73 -12.05
CA ASN A 604 -20.31 4.72 -11.66
C ASN A 604 -18.90 4.26 -12.06
N GLY A 605 -18.13 5.10 -12.76
CA GLY A 605 -16.73 4.83 -13.14
C GLY A 605 -16.44 5.16 -14.61
N GLU A 606 -15.19 5.55 -14.89
CA GLU A 606 -14.73 5.93 -16.24
C GLU A 606 -14.57 4.74 -17.20
N GLN A 607 -14.42 3.50 -16.71
CA GLN A 607 -14.26 2.30 -17.55
C GLN A 607 -14.93 1.05 -16.93
N LYS A 608 -15.53 0.21 -17.78
CA LYS A 608 -16.48 -0.83 -17.38
C LYS A 608 -16.27 -2.12 -18.15
N ALA A 609 -16.11 -3.22 -17.43
CA ALA A 609 -16.13 -4.57 -17.99
C ALA A 609 -16.72 -5.58 -17.00
N SER A 610 -17.30 -6.67 -17.50
CA SER A 610 -17.82 -7.72 -16.61
C SER A 610 -16.73 -8.72 -16.21
N GLY A 611 -15.78 -9.01 -17.11
CA GLY A 611 -14.66 -9.93 -16.86
C GLY A 611 -13.53 -9.26 -16.07
N ALA A 612 -12.71 -8.46 -16.75
CA ALA A 612 -11.54 -7.83 -16.14
C ALA A 612 -11.36 -6.37 -16.56
N VAL A 613 -10.99 -5.52 -15.60
CA VAL A 613 -10.50 -4.16 -15.84
C VAL A 613 -9.02 -4.11 -15.45
N ILE A 614 -8.17 -3.79 -16.42
CA ILE A 614 -6.72 -3.79 -16.28
C ILE A 614 -6.19 -2.36 -16.42
N GLU A 615 -5.85 -1.74 -15.29
CA GLU A 615 -5.10 -0.48 -15.30
C GLU A 615 -3.59 -0.79 -15.37
N MET A 616 -2.97 -0.39 -16.46
CA MET A 616 -1.55 -0.57 -16.75
C MET A 616 -0.79 0.70 -16.39
N GLY A 617 0.23 0.56 -15.56
CA GLY A 617 1.18 1.62 -15.25
C GLY A 617 2.44 1.50 -16.08
N GLU A 618 3.53 2.01 -15.54
CA GLU A 618 4.86 1.98 -16.15
C GLU A 618 5.48 0.58 -16.06
N LYS A 619 5.94 0.04 -17.21
CA LYS A 619 6.59 -1.28 -17.31
C LYS A 619 5.72 -2.42 -16.76
N THR A 620 4.39 -2.27 -16.85
CA THR A 620 3.46 -3.34 -16.48
C THR A 620 3.40 -4.37 -17.59
N GLU A 621 3.56 -5.64 -17.23
CA GLU A 621 3.39 -6.81 -18.09
C GLU A 621 2.12 -7.57 -17.69
N VAL A 622 1.25 -7.81 -18.67
CA VAL A 622 0.00 -8.55 -18.48
C VAL A 622 -0.11 -9.66 -19.53
N GLU A 623 -0.41 -10.88 -19.09
CA GLU A 623 -0.55 -12.05 -19.96
C GLU A 623 -1.84 -12.80 -19.68
N PHE A 624 -2.63 -13.03 -20.72
CA PHE A 624 -3.75 -13.96 -20.73
C PHE A 624 -3.42 -15.13 -21.68
N THR A 625 -3.31 -16.34 -21.15
CA THR A 625 -2.95 -17.53 -21.92
C THR A 625 -3.97 -18.64 -21.70
N ASP A 626 -4.53 -19.18 -22.79
CA ASP A 626 -5.56 -20.24 -22.78
C ASP A 626 -6.82 -19.87 -21.95
N CYS A 627 -7.15 -18.59 -21.81
CA CYS A 627 -8.30 -18.14 -21.03
C CYS A 627 -9.61 -18.19 -21.85
N THR A 628 -10.73 -18.45 -21.19
CA THR A 628 -12.05 -18.57 -21.82
C THR A 628 -13.04 -17.60 -21.20
N PHE A 629 -13.67 -16.76 -22.02
CA PHE A 629 -14.71 -15.79 -21.65
C PHE A 629 -16.00 -16.15 -22.36
N ILE A 630 -17.07 -16.44 -21.61
CA ILE A 630 -18.36 -16.86 -22.16
C ILE A 630 -19.47 -16.03 -21.52
N HIS A 631 -20.26 -15.35 -22.36
CA HIS A 631 -21.37 -14.49 -21.97
C HIS A 631 -20.99 -13.46 -20.89
N CYS A 632 -19.84 -12.80 -21.10
CA CYS A 632 -19.43 -11.64 -20.33
C CYS A 632 -20.14 -10.40 -20.88
N ILE A 633 -21.11 -9.85 -20.13
CA ILE A 633 -22.02 -8.80 -20.58
C ILE A 633 -21.89 -7.58 -19.66
N ASP A 634 -21.57 -6.42 -20.21
CA ASP A 634 -21.73 -5.14 -19.52
C ASP A 634 -22.93 -4.39 -20.11
N SER A 635 -23.96 -4.16 -19.27
CA SER A 635 -25.19 -3.47 -19.65
C SER A 635 -25.23 -2.01 -19.18
N SER A 636 -24.07 -1.39 -19.01
CA SER A 636 -24.01 0.00 -18.60
C SER A 636 -24.55 0.93 -19.70
N SER A 637 -25.16 2.05 -19.30
CA SER A 637 -25.70 3.04 -20.25
C SER A 637 -24.63 3.82 -21.00
N ASP A 638 -23.36 3.68 -20.60
CA ASP A 638 -22.24 4.39 -21.18
C ASP A 638 -21.61 3.57 -22.30
N ILE A 639 -22.08 3.84 -23.52
CA ILE A 639 -21.68 3.11 -24.72
C ILE A 639 -20.19 3.35 -25.07
N GLN A 640 -19.53 4.37 -24.52
CA GLN A 640 -18.14 4.70 -24.87
C GLN A 640 -17.09 3.97 -24.03
N HIS A 641 -17.47 3.47 -22.86
CA HIS A 641 -16.54 2.81 -21.93
C HIS A 641 -17.00 1.43 -21.43
N SER A 642 -17.90 0.78 -22.17
CA SER A 642 -18.55 -0.48 -21.83
C SER A 642 -18.00 -1.64 -22.67
N THR A 643 -17.34 -2.59 -22.03
CA THR A 643 -16.77 -3.77 -22.69
C THR A 643 -17.29 -5.07 -22.10
N GLY A 644 -17.55 -6.07 -22.94
CA GLY A 644 -18.02 -7.36 -22.46
C GLY A 644 -16.99 -8.07 -21.57
N ALA A 645 -15.80 -8.37 -22.10
CA ALA A 645 -14.81 -9.20 -21.41
C ALA A 645 -13.70 -8.41 -20.71
N VAL A 646 -12.85 -7.68 -21.45
CA VAL A 646 -11.63 -7.06 -20.89
C VAL A 646 -11.48 -5.60 -21.32
N CYS A 647 -11.40 -4.69 -20.35
CA CYS A 647 -11.09 -3.27 -20.58
C CYS A 647 -9.68 -2.94 -20.10
N ILE A 648 -8.90 -2.29 -20.96
CA ILE A 648 -7.48 -1.97 -20.76
C ILE A 648 -7.33 -0.45 -20.68
N ILE A 649 -6.64 0.01 -19.64
CA ILE A 649 -6.53 1.43 -19.32
C ILE A 649 -5.06 1.72 -19.07
N LEU A 650 -4.52 2.72 -19.75
CA LEU A 650 -3.15 3.16 -19.52
C LEU A 650 -3.15 4.37 -18.58
N LYS A 651 -2.41 4.30 -17.46
CA LYS A 651 -2.40 5.34 -16.42
C LYS A 651 -1.01 5.58 -15.84
N SER A 652 -0.50 6.79 -15.98
CA SER A 652 0.77 7.21 -15.35
C SER A 652 0.65 7.34 -13.83
N SER A 653 1.74 7.07 -13.12
CA SER A 653 1.87 7.36 -11.69
C SER A 653 2.44 8.78 -11.51
N ASP A 654 1.83 9.61 -10.64
CA ASP A 654 2.28 11.01 -10.44
C ASP A 654 3.71 11.11 -9.87
N SER A 655 4.30 10.02 -9.39
CA SER A 655 5.56 10.02 -8.63
C SER A 655 6.86 10.05 -9.46
N LEU A 656 6.84 9.73 -10.75
CA LEU A 656 8.04 9.56 -11.58
C LEU A 656 8.24 10.64 -12.65
N ILE A 657 7.26 11.54 -12.84
CA ILE A 657 7.23 12.53 -13.92
C ILE A 657 8.38 13.56 -13.83
N HIS A 658 9.06 13.69 -12.69
CA HIS A 658 10.14 14.67 -12.51
C HIS A 658 11.59 14.12 -12.61
N GLN A 659 11.79 12.82 -12.88
CA GLN A 659 13.14 12.21 -12.81
C GLN A 659 13.70 11.65 -14.12
N LEU A 660 12.92 11.61 -15.20
CA LEU A 660 13.37 11.05 -16.48
C LEU A 660 13.60 12.18 -17.48
N SER A 661 14.80 12.20 -18.07
CA SER A 661 15.12 13.03 -19.23
C SER A 661 14.19 12.68 -20.40
N ASP A 662 13.87 13.65 -21.26
CA ASP A 662 12.91 13.59 -22.37
C ASP A 662 13.10 12.46 -23.44
N GLU A 663 14.02 11.51 -23.25
CA GLU A 663 14.40 10.49 -24.24
C GLU A 663 14.03 9.03 -23.90
N GLN A 664 13.60 8.68 -22.68
CA GLN A 664 13.27 7.27 -22.36
C GLN A 664 11.77 6.98 -22.52
N THR A 665 11.41 6.31 -23.62
CA THR A 665 10.06 5.72 -23.81
C THR A 665 9.85 4.55 -22.85
N ILE A 666 8.80 4.62 -22.05
CA ILE A 666 8.37 3.56 -21.13
C ILE A 666 7.27 2.76 -21.82
N GLN A 667 7.53 1.47 -22.07
CA GLN A 667 6.59 0.58 -22.75
C GLN A 667 5.99 -0.40 -21.75
N SER A 668 4.67 -0.57 -21.82
CA SER A 668 3.92 -1.60 -21.06
C SER A 668 3.25 -2.54 -22.05
N THR A 669 3.17 -3.83 -21.73
CA THR A 669 2.73 -4.86 -22.69
C THR A 669 1.58 -5.68 -22.11
N ILE A 670 0.54 -5.88 -22.92
CA ILE A 670 -0.54 -6.81 -22.63
C ILE A 670 -0.69 -7.79 -23.79
N SER A 671 -0.80 -9.07 -23.44
CA SER A 671 -0.91 -10.15 -24.42
C SER A 671 -2.09 -11.08 -24.14
N PHE A 672 -2.73 -11.52 -25.22
CA PHE A 672 -3.76 -12.55 -25.24
C PHE A 672 -3.31 -13.65 -26.21
N ASN A 673 -3.09 -14.85 -25.69
CA ASN A 673 -2.60 -15.98 -26.46
C ASN A 673 -3.54 -17.17 -26.30
N GLN A 674 -4.09 -17.68 -27.41
CA GLN A 674 -5.00 -18.84 -27.40
C GLN A 674 -6.27 -18.64 -26.56
N CYS A 675 -6.71 -17.40 -26.38
CA CYS A 675 -7.92 -17.09 -25.62
C CYS A 675 -9.20 -17.26 -26.46
N GLN A 676 -10.31 -17.59 -25.80
CA GLN A 676 -11.62 -17.74 -26.42
C GLN A 676 -12.61 -16.72 -25.84
N PHE A 677 -13.29 -15.99 -26.72
CA PHE A 677 -14.33 -15.02 -26.37
C PHE A 677 -15.62 -15.43 -27.08
N THR A 678 -16.66 -15.78 -26.32
CA THR A 678 -17.92 -16.26 -26.88
C THR A 678 -19.11 -15.53 -26.27
N GLY A 679 -19.95 -14.90 -27.09
CA GLY A 679 -21.18 -14.26 -26.62
C GLY A 679 -20.94 -13.05 -25.70
N CYS A 680 -19.77 -12.43 -25.77
CA CYS A 680 -19.43 -11.26 -24.96
C CYS A 680 -20.08 -10.00 -25.55
N ILE A 681 -20.66 -9.14 -24.71
CA ILE A 681 -21.43 -7.96 -25.14
C ILE A 681 -21.03 -6.75 -24.30
N GLY A 682 -20.68 -5.65 -24.97
CA GLY A 682 -20.48 -4.33 -24.35
C GLY A 682 -20.88 -3.24 -25.33
N GLY A 683 -21.22 -2.05 -24.84
CA GLY A 683 -21.63 -0.92 -25.69
C GLY A 683 -20.50 -0.41 -26.59
N SER A 684 -19.27 -0.48 -26.13
CA SER A 684 -18.08 -0.06 -26.87
C SER A 684 -17.49 -1.18 -27.70
N SER A 685 -17.21 -2.29 -27.04
CA SER A 685 -16.59 -3.46 -27.63
C SER A 685 -17.22 -4.72 -27.05
N GLY A 686 -17.54 -5.69 -27.90
CA GLY A 686 -18.06 -6.97 -27.41
C GLY A 686 -17.05 -7.74 -26.56
N ALA A 687 -15.76 -7.75 -26.90
CA ALA A 687 -14.76 -8.54 -26.16
C ALA A 687 -13.67 -7.69 -25.50
N ILE A 688 -12.83 -7.00 -26.27
CA ILE A 688 -11.64 -6.30 -25.75
C ILE A 688 -11.68 -4.84 -26.14
N GLN A 689 -11.37 -3.96 -25.19
CA GLN A 689 -11.23 -2.53 -25.42
C GLN A 689 -9.95 -2.00 -24.79
N SER A 690 -9.32 -1.03 -25.46
CA SER A 690 -8.28 -0.19 -24.88
C SER A 690 -8.55 1.29 -25.17
N ILE A 691 -8.62 2.11 -24.13
CA ILE A 691 -8.75 3.57 -24.25
C ILE A 691 -7.62 4.27 -23.47
N SER A 692 -7.09 5.35 -24.04
CA SER A 692 -6.25 6.32 -23.32
C SER A 692 -6.96 7.63 -23.11
N ASN A 693 -6.99 8.10 -21.86
CA ASN A 693 -7.44 9.45 -21.52
C ASN A 693 -6.25 10.40 -21.26
N GLN A 694 -5.01 9.98 -21.56
CA GLN A 694 -3.79 10.72 -21.18
C GLN A 694 -3.04 11.32 -22.38
N SER A 695 -2.51 12.53 -22.17
CA SER A 695 -1.73 13.33 -23.13
C SER A 695 -0.20 13.21 -22.95
N LEU A 696 0.28 12.28 -22.11
CA LEU A 696 1.70 12.17 -21.76
C LEU A 696 2.52 11.48 -22.87
N LEU A 697 3.61 12.12 -23.32
CA LEU A 697 4.40 11.76 -24.51
C LEU A 697 5.25 10.48 -24.38
N ASN A 698 5.47 9.96 -23.17
CA ASN A 698 6.52 8.97 -22.92
C ASN A 698 6.04 7.55 -22.54
N LEU A 699 4.74 7.32 -22.36
CA LEU A 699 4.20 6.00 -22.01
C LEU A 699 3.50 5.37 -23.22
N ARG A 700 3.94 4.19 -23.66
CA ARG A 700 3.37 3.47 -24.82
C ARG A 700 2.82 2.12 -24.42
N LEU A 701 1.65 1.77 -24.97
CA LEU A 701 1.03 0.47 -24.78
C LEU A 701 1.34 -0.46 -25.96
N ASN A 702 1.75 -1.70 -25.68
CA ASN A 702 1.88 -2.75 -26.68
C ASN A 702 0.82 -3.83 -26.46
N ILE A 703 -0.08 -4.00 -27.43
CA ILE A 703 -1.18 -4.96 -27.37
C ILE A 703 -0.89 -6.10 -28.34
N ILE A 704 -0.84 -7.33 -27.84
CA ILE A 704 -0.59 -8.54 -28.63
C ILE A 704 -1.79 -9.47 -28.50
N ILE A 705 -2.42 -9.84 -29.61
CA ILE A 705 -3.52 -10.81 -29.64
C ILE A 705 -3.17 -11.89 -30.68
N ASP A 706 -2.81 -13.08 -30.21
CA ASP A 706 -2.40 -14.20 -31.06
C ASP A 706 -3.26 -15.44 -30.83
N LYS A 707 -3.68 -16.10 -31.93
CA LYS A 707 -4.39 -17.40 -31.91
C LYS A 707 -5.68 -17.42 -31.07
N CYS A 708 -6.30 -16.27 -30.87
CA CYS A 708 -7.57 -16.16 -30.16
C CYS A 708 -8.77 -16.43 -31.09
N SER A 709 -9.91 -16.77 -30.48
CA SER A 709 -11.18 -16.93 -31.18
C SER A 709 -12.22 -15.99 -30.58
N PHE A 710 -12.91 -15.24 -31.44
CA PHE A 710 -14.01 -14.33 -31.10
C PHE A 710 -15.27 -14.83 -31.82
N ASN A 711 -16.30 -15.22 -31.07
CA ASN A 711 -17.52 -15.79 -31.60
C ASN A 711 -18.75 -15.14 -30.98
N ASN A 712 -19.69 -14.66 -31.79
CA ASN A 712 -20.92 -13.99 -31.32
C ASN A 712 -20.62 -12.80 -30.39
N CYS A 713 -19.57 -12.02 -30.67
CA CYS A 713 -19.21 -10.86 -29.85
C CYS A 713 -19.91 -9.58 -30.34
N GLY A 714 -20.41 -8.77 -29.40
CA GLY A 714 -21.09 -7.52 -29.67
C GLY A 714 -22.55 -7.69 -30.09
N ASN A 715 -23.25 -6.57 -30.24
CA ASN A 715 -24.65 -6.51 -30.70
C ASN A 715 -24.89 -5.26 -31.56
N ASN A 716 -26.15 -4.99 -31.92
CA ASN A 716 -26.56 -3.86 -32.76
C ASN A 716 -26.27 -2.47 -32.15
N TYR A 717 -25.91 -2.41 -30.87
CA TYR A 717 -25.56 -1.18 -30.15
C TYR A 717 -24.05 -1.07 -29.87
N SER A 718 -23.29 -2.14 -30.09
CA SER A 718 -21.84 -2.15 -29.90
C SER A 718 -21.15 -1.31 -30.98
N ILE A 719 -20.23 -0.42 -30.61
CA ILE A 719 -19.42 0.31 -31.60
C ILE A 719 -18.58 -0.67 -32.42
N VAL A 720 -17.96 -1.64 -31.73
CA VAL A 720 -17.16 -2.70 -32.34
C VAL A 720 -17.58 -4.07 -31.80
N GLY A 721 -17.68 -5.07 -32.67
CA GLY A 721 -18.10 -6.40 -32.25
C GLY A 721 -17.06 -7.14 -31.40
N ALA A 722 -15.77 -7.11 -31.76
CA ALA A 722 -14.74 -7.85 -31.01
C ALA A 722 -13.68 -6.97 -30.33
N CYS A 723 -12.90 -6.19 -31.09
CA CYS A 723 -11.72 -5.51 -30.55
C CYS A 723 -11.66 -4.03 -30.94
N TRP A 724 -11.60 -3.14 -29.95
CA TRP A 724 -11.48 -1.69 -30.16
C TRP A 724 -10.27 -1.09 -29.42
N PHE A 725 -9.37 -0.43 -30.15
CA PHE A 725 -8.20 0.25 -29.57
C PHE A 725 -8.17 1.71 -30.00
N ASN A 726 -8.20 2.67 -29.07
CA ASN A 726 -8.29 4.10 -29.40
C ASN A 726 -7.49 4.98 -28.41
N GLY A 727 -6.70 5.92 -28.91
CA GLY A 727 -6.04 6.96 -28.10
C GLY A 727 -6.66 8.33 -28.32
N GLU A 728 -7.00 9.05 -27.24
CA GLU A 728 -7.70 10.36 -27.32
C GLU A 728 -6.81 11.57 -27.67
N SER A 729 -5.49 11.52 -27.44
CA SER A 729 -4.63 12.71 -27.58
C SER A 729 -4.16 12.95 -29.01
N VAL A 730 -4.47 14.14 -29.56
CA VAL A 730 -4.02 14.56 -30.90
C VAL A 730 -2.49 14.67 -30.92
N ASN A 731 -1.84 13.98 -31.87
CA ASN A 731 -0.38 13.99 -32.13
C ASN A 731 0.51 13.19 -31.18
N ASN A 732 0.01 12.12 -30.57
CA ASN A 732 0.85 11.24 -29.73
C ASN A 732 0.63 9.76 -30.06
N ASN A 733 1.70 8.98 -30.25
CA ASN A 733 1.58 7.53 -30.49
C ASN A 733 1.18 6.84 -29.18
N TYR A 734 -0.11 6.51 -29.03
CA TYR A 734 -0.67 5.85 -27.84
C TYR A 734 -0.03 4.47 -27.62
N GLY A 735 0.30 3.79 -28.72
CA GLY A 735 0.77 2.44 -28.65
C GLY A 735 0.70 1.71 -29.98
N GLU A 736 1.09 0.46 -29.90
CA GLU A 736 1.15 -0.48 -31.00
C GLU A 736 0.23 -1.66 -30.72
N ALA A 737 -0.47 -2.12 -31.75
CA ALA A 737 -1.33 -3.30 -31.66
C ALA A 737 -0.99 -4.31 -32.75
N SER A 738 -0.79 -5.57 -32.34
CA SER A 738 -0.50 -6.72 -33.19
C SER A 738 -1.52 -7.82 -32.97
N ILE A 739 -2.36 -8.07 -33.96
CA ILE A 739 -3.48 -9.02 -33.92
C ILE A 739 -3.23 -10.08 -35.00
N THR A 740 -2.81 -11.28 -34.62
CA THR A 740 -2.37 -12.31 -35.57
C THR A 740 -3.00 -13.67 -35.37
N ASN A 741 -3.23 -14.40 -36.47
CA ASN A 741 -3.69 -15.80 -36.44
C ASN A 741 -5.02 -16.02 -35.69
N ASN A 742 -5.90 -15.02 -35.63
CA ASN A 742 -7.16 -15.10 -34.89
C ASN A 742 -8.35 -15.49 -35.79
N GLN A 743 -9.45 -15.90 -35.16
CA GLN A 743 -10.72 -16.20 -35.82
C GLN A 743 -11.82 -15.27 -35.29
N PHE A 744 -12.55 -14.62 -36.19
CA PHE A 744 -13.68 -13.76 -35.87
C PHE A 744 -14.94 -14.29 -36.56
N ARG A 745 -15.95 -14.69 -35.78
CA ARG A 745 -17.19 -15.29 -36.29
C ARG A 745 -18.41 -14.63 -35.67
N ASN A 746 -19.39 -14.28 -36.49
CA ASN A 746 -20.68 -13.77 -35.99
C ASN A 746 -20.57 -12.54 -35.07
N CYS A 747 -19.51 -11.75 -35.20
CA CYS A 747 -19.37 -10.53 -34.41
C CYS A 747 -20.19 -9.40 -35.03
N ILE A 748 -20.77 -8.52 -34.20
CA ILE A 748 -21.68 -7.47 -34.64
C ILE A 748 -21.26 -6.14 -34.01
N GLY A 749 -21.11 -5.10 -34.82
CA GLY A 749 -20.84 -3.73 -34.35
C GLY A 749 -21.18 -2.67 -35.39
N ILE A 750 -21.37 -1.43 -34.94
CA ILE A 750 -21.82 -0.28 -35.73
C ILE A 750 -20.73 0.20 -36.68
N LYS A 751 -19.47 0.29 -36.23
CA LYS A 751 -18.32 0.73 -37.04
C LYS A 751 -17.51 -0.43 -37.60
N ALA A 752 -17.40 -1.52 -36.85
CA ALA A 752 -16.71 -2.73 -37.29
C ALA A 752 -17.27 -3.93 -36.52
N GLY A 753 -17.44 -5.06 -37.19
CA GLY A 753 -17.77 -6.31 -36.52
C GLY A 753 -16.54 -6.96 -35.87
N GLY A 754 -15.38 -6.91 -36.54
CA GLY A 754 -14.15 -7.51 -36.05
C GLY A 754 -13.29 -6.54 -35.25
N ILE A 755 -12.42 -5.81 -35.95
CA ILE A 755 -11.34 -5.02 -35.37
C ILE A 755 -11.49 -3.55 -35.75
N LEU A 756 -11.33 -2.65 -34.79
CA LEU A 756 -11.19 -1.23 -35.04
C LEU A 756 -9.88 -0.71 -34.46
N PHE A 757 -8.99 -0.28 -35.36
CA PHE A 757 -7.84 0.54 -35.02
C PHE A 757 -8.28 2.00 -35.04
N GLY A 758 -8.43 2.57 -33.84
CA GLY A 758 -8.84 3.93 -33.58
C GLY A 758 -7.76 4.95 -33.89
N GLU A 759 -8.01 6.20 -33.52
CA GLU A 759 -7.02 7.26 -33.65
C GLU A 759 -5.82 6.96 -32.73
N ASN A 760 -4.62 7.38 -33.15
CA ASN A 760 -3.37 7.28 -32.37
C ASN A 760 -2.87 5.87 -32.00
N MET A 761 -3.51 4.81 -32.50
CA MET A 761 -3.04 3.42 -32.35
C MET A 761 -2.37 2.96 -33.64
N GLN A 762 -1.11 2.51 -33.55
CA GLN A 762 -0.38 2.00 -34.71
C GLN A 762 -0.67 0.50 -34.93
N PRO A 763 -1.24 0.11 -36.08
CA PRO A 763 -1.57 -1.29 -36.37
C PRO A 763 -0.34 -2.04 -36.92
N ILE A 764 0.54 -2.51 -36.03
CA ILE A 764 1.79 -3.18 -36.45
C ILE A 764 1.53 -4.45 -37.25
N ASN A 765 0.55 -5.27 -36.83
CA ASN A 765 0.11 -6.44 -37.60
C ASN A 765 -1.39 -6.68 -37.41
N ALA A 766 -2.06 -7.07 -38.50
CA ALA A 766 -3.40 -7.64 -38.52
C ALA A 766 -3.39 -8.94 -39.37
N ARG A 767 -2.31 -9.73 -39.27
CA ARG A 767 -1.98 -10.80 -40.21
C ARG A 767 -2.67 -12.13 -39.92
N ASN A 768 -2.93 -12.90 -40.97
CA ASN A 768 -3.46 -14.28 -40.89
C ASN A 768 -4.77 -14.41 -40.08
N ASN A 769 -5.58 -13.34 -40.01
CA ASN A 769 -6.87 -13.38 -39.34
C ASN A 769 -7.96 -13.88 -40.31
N THR A 770 -8.86 -14.72 -39.79
CA THR A 770 -9.98 -15.28 -40.56
C THR A 770 -11.30 -14.72 -40.05
N PHE A 771 -12.14 -14.22 -40.96
CA PHE A 771 -13.44 -13.63 -40.68
C PHE A 771 -14.54 -14.46 -41.34
N SER A 772 -15.68 -14.64 -40.67
CA SER A 772 -16.81 -15.39 -41.25
C SER A 772 -18.13 -14.93 -40.65
N ASN A 773 -19.18 -14.81 -41.45
CA ASN A 773 -20.53 -14.45 -41.00
C ASN A 773 -20.54 -13.27 -40.02
N ILE A 774 -19.72 -12.24 -40.24
CA ILE A 774 -19.86 -10.98 -39.51
C ILE A 774 -21.25 -10.44 -39.90
N SER A 775 -22.24 -10.70 -39.04
CA SER A 775 -23.63 -10.94 -39.44
C SER A 775 -24.45 -9.67 -39.50
N ILE A 776 -25.00 -9.45 -40.70
CA ILE A 776 -26.18 -8.65 -41.01
C ILE A 776 -27.42 -9.45 -40.59
N GLU A 777 -28.21 -8.95 -39.64
CA GLU A 777 -29.65 -9.23 -39.59
C GLU A 777 -30.43 -7.92 -39.65
N LEU A 778 -30.91 -7.60 -40.86
CA LEU A 778 -32.25 -7.04 -41.12
C LEU A 778 -32.72 -5.90 -40.19
N THR A 779 -32.12 -4.72 -40.26
CA THR A 779 -32.81 -3.41 -40.46
C THR A 779 -31.84 -2.23 -40.48
N LYS A 780 -31.86 -1.47 -41.59
CA LYS A 780 -31.32 -0.10 -41.79
C LYS A 780 -29.78 0.09 -41.79
N CYS A 781 -29.22 0.31 -42.99
CA CYS A 781 -27.91 0.93 -43.33
C CYS A 781 -26.77 0.79 -42.27
N LEU A 782 -26.45 -0.44 -41.81
CA LEU A 782 -25.27 -0.77 -41.00
C LEU A 782 -24.28 -1.57 -41.84
N VAL A 783 -23.13 -0.98 -42.13
CA VAL A 783 -22.07 -1.60 -42.94
C VAL A 783 -21.08 -2.27 -41.99
N THR A 784 -21.07 -3.60 -41.93
CA THR A 784 -20.25 -4.35 -40.96
C THR A 784 -18.85 -4.63 -41.50
N ILE A 785 -17.93 -3.71 -41.19
CA ILE A 785 -16.53 -3.76 -41.59
C ILE A 785 -15.79 -4.81 -40.74
N ASP A 786 -15.03 -5.70 -41.36
CA ASP A 786 -14.18 -6.70 -40.69
C ASP A 786 -13.03 -6.01 -39.94
N ILE A 787 -12.32 -5.11 -40.63
CA ILE A 787 -11.23 -4.31 -40.08
C ILE A 787 -11.39 -2.84 -40.52
N PHE A 788 -11.49 -1.94 -39.54
CA PHE A 788 -11.54 -0.51 -39.78
C PHE A 788 -10.28 0.19 -39.29
N PHE A 789 -9.62 0.92 -40.19
CA PHE A 789 -8.46 1.76 -39.88
C PHE A 789 -8.86 3.23 -39.84
N SER A 790 -8.72 3.87 -38.67
CA SER A 790 -9.10 5.28 -38.50
C SER A 790 -8.04 6.26 -39.03
N SER A 791 -6.77 5.86 -39.10
CA SER A 791 -5.66 6.70 -39.58
C SER A 791 -4.85 6.01 -40.67
N LYS A 792 -4.81 6.63 -41.86
CA LYS A 792 -3.95 6.20 -42.98
C LYS A 792 -2.47 6.41 -42.67
N GLU A 793 -2.13 7.49 -41.98
CA GLU A 793 -0.74 7.81 -41.64
C GLU A 793 -0.10 6.71 -40.78
N PHE A 794 -0.76 6.29 -39.70
CA PHE A 794 -0.24 5.21 -38.85
C PHE A 794 -0.22 3.86 -39.55
N LEU A 795 -1.19 3.60 -40.45
CA LEU A 795 -1.19 2.41 -41.29
C LEU A 795 0.02 2.39 -42.25
N ASP A 796 0.37 3.52 -42.86
CA ASP A 796 1.53 3.63 -43.74
C ASP A 796 2.85 3.55 -43.00
N GLN A 797 2.94 4.13 -41.80
CA GLN A 797 4.09 3.96 -40.90
C GLN A 797 4.30 2.48 -40.51
N ALA A 798 3.23 1.68 -40.47
CA ALA A 798 3.29 0.24 -40.23
C ALA A 798 3.57 -0.61 -41.51
N GLY A 799 3.78 0.03 -42.66
CA GLY A 799 4.09 -0.63 -43.93
C GLY A 799 2.90 -0.79 -44.89
N GLY A 800 1.75 -0.18 -44.58
CA GLY A 800 0.59 -0.12 -45.46
C GLY A 800 -0.31 -1.35 -45.36
N ILE A 801 -1.48 -1.28 -46.03
CA ILE A 801 -2.57 -2.25 -45.82
C ILE A 801 -2.22 -3.68 -46.22
N VAL A 802 -1.44 -3.87 -47.30
CA VAL A 802 -1.00 -5.21 -47.76
C VAL A 802 -0.09 -5.88 -46.75
N GLN A 803 0.82 -5.12 -46.14
CA GLN A 803 1.75 -5.65 -45.13
C GLN A 803 1.07 -5.90 -43.79
N VAL A 804 0.20 -4.98 -43.36
CA VAL A 804 -0.49 -5.07 -42.07
C VAL A 804 -1.55 -6.17 -42.09
N ALA A 805 -2.39 -6.25 -43.12
CA ALA A 805 -3.47 -7.24 -43.23
C ALA A 805 -3.07 -8.49 -44.05
N GLN A 806 -1.77 -8.77 -44.18
CA GLN A 806 -1.27 -9.93 -44.93
C GLN A 806 -1.89 -11.24 -44.43
N GLY A 807 -2.39 -12.08 -45.34
CA GLY A 807 -3.00 -13.36 -44.99
C GLY A 807 -4.44 -13.25 -44.50
N TYR A 808 -5.10 -12.09 -44.65
CA TYR A 808 -6.54 -11.92 -44.41
C TYR A 808 -7.35 -12.94 -45.21
N LYS A 809 -8.34 -13.57 -44.54
CA LYS A 809 -9.26 -14.53 -45.16
C LYS A 809 -10.69 -14.28 -44.75
N TYR A 810 -11.61 -14.34 -45.71
CA TYR A 810 -13.05 -14.37 -45.44
C TYR A 810 -13.65 -15.75 -45.79
N GLU A 811 -14.21 -16.46 -44.81
CA GLU A 811 -14.89 -17.75 -45.04
C GLU A 811 -16.35 -17.52 -45.45
N GLN A 812 -16.67 -17.84 -46.71
CA GLN A 812 -18.02 -17.75 -47.26
C GLN A 812 -18.92 -18.87 -46.75
N ASN A 813 -20.16 -18.53 -46.41
CA ASN A 813 -21.20 -19.51 -46.18
C ASN A 813 -21.87 -19.83 -47.53
N GLN A 814 -22.03 -21.10 -47.90
CA GLN A 814 -22.52 -21.53 -49.23
C GLN A 814 -23.92 -21.01 -49.64
N GLN A 815 -24.61 -20.30 -48.74
CA GLN A 815 -25.96 -19.77 -48.91
C GLN A 815 -26.02 -18.23 -49.01
N GLN A 816 -24.93 -17.50 -48.74
CA GLN A 816 -24.89 -16.03 -48.75
C GLN A 816 -23.70 -15.53 -49.59
N ASN A 817 -23.98 -14.73 -50.63
CA ASN A 817 -22.96 -14.02 -51.42
C ASN A 817 -22.41 -12.81 -50.65
N THR A 818 -21.99 -13.00 -49.39
CA THR A 818 -21.34 -11.93 -48.63
C THR A 818 -19.87 -11.84 -48.99
N ILE A 819 -19.42 -10.62 -49.25
CA ILE A 819 -18.03 -10.27 -49.48
C ILE A 819 -17.55 -9.62 -48.18
N GLY A 820 -16.36 -9.97 -47.70
CA GLY A 820 -15.75 -9.30 -46.55
C GLY A 820 -15.51 -7.81 -46.82
N GLU A 821 -15.31 -7.03 -45.76
CA GLU A 821 -15.09 -5.59 -45.86
C GLU A 821 -13.90 -5.10 -45.02
N ILE A 822 -12.92 -4.47 -45.65
CA ILE A 822 -11.84 -3.74 -44.95
C ILE A 822 -11.85 -2.29 -45.44
N LYS A 823 -11.90 -1.34 -44.51
CA LYS A 823 -11.97 0.10 -44.82
C LYS A 823 -10.89 0.91 -44.13
N ILE A 824 -10.47 1.96 -44.82
CA ILE A 824 -9.58 3.01 -44.31
C ILE A 824 -10.39 4.31 -44.31
N LYS A 825 -10.42 5.02 -43.19
CA LYS A 825 -11.10 6.33 -43.08
C LYS A 825 -10.56 7.29 -44.16
N GLY A 826 -11.47 7.92 -44.91
CA GLY A 826 -11.13 8.84 -45.99
C GLY A 826 -11.04 8.21 -47.39
N PHE A 827 -11.14 6.89 -47.51
CA PHE A 827 -11.17 6.18 -48.81
C PHE A 827 -12.48 5.39 -48.94
N SER A 828 -13.09 5.38 -50.14
CA SER A 828 -14.31 4.62 -50.43
C SER A 828 -14.05 3.14 -50.72
N SER A 829 -12.83 2.78 -51.13
CA SER A 829 -12.42 1.43 -51.52
C SER A 829 -12.65 0.37 -50.43
N ASN A 830 -13.17 -0.80 -50.83
CA ASN A 830 -13.11 -2.03 -50.03
C ASN A 830 -11.86 -2.85 -50.39
N PHE A 831 -10.97 -3.07 -49.42
CA PHE A 831 -9.71 -3.77 -49.64
C PHE A 831 -9.80 -5.30 -49.45
N ALA A 832 -10.88 -5.80 -48.84
CA ALA A 832 -11.02 -7.22 -48.51
C ALA A 832 -10.99 -8.17 -49.72
N PRO A 833 -11.65 -7.89 -50.86
CA PRO A 833 -11.60 -8.80 -52.02
C PRO A 833 -10.18 -9.00 -52.56
N TYR A 834 -9.41 -7.92 -52.64
CA TYR A 834 -8.02 -7.96 -53.09
C TYR A 834 -7.16 -8.75 -52.10
N LEU A 835 -7.25 -8.44 -50.81
CA LEU A 835 -6.44 -9.08 -49.77
C LEU A 835 -6.77 -10.58 -49.59
N ASP A 836 -8.05 -10.96 -49.69
CA ASP A 836 -8.45 -12.38 -49.65
C ASP A 836 -7.96 -13.13 -50.89
N CYS A 837 -8.00 -12.51 -52.07
CA CYS A 837 -7.43 -13.09 -53.29
C CYS A 837 -5.92 -13.29 -53.16
N VAL A 838 -5.15 -12.26 -52.75
CA VAL A 838 -3.70 -12.33 -52.55
C VAL A 838 -3.31 -13.39 -51.51
N SER A 839 -4.18 -13.63 -50.52
CA SER A 839 -3.95 -14.65 -49.50
C SER A 839 -4.24 -16.08 -49.97
N ARG A 840 -5.00 -16.25 -51.06
CA ARG A 840 -5.39 -17.56 -51.63
C ARG A 840 -4.62 -17.92 -52.90
N ASN A 841 -4.18 -16.91 -53.67
CA ASN A 841 -3.56 -17.03 -54.98
C ASN A 841 -2.22 -16.28 -55.01
N GLU A 842 -1.50 -16.35 -56.13
CA GLU A 842 -0.33 -15.48 -56.37
C GLU A 842 -0.79 -14.05 -56.73
N GLU A 843 -0.08 -13.02 -56.25
CA GLU A 843 -0.47 -11.60 -56.36
C GLU A 843 -0.79 -11.15 -57.81
N GLU A 844 -0.08 -11.72 -58.79
CA GLU A 844 -0.28 -11.44 -60.23
C GLU A 844 -1.69 -11.78 -60.75
N GLN A 845 -2.47 -12.59 -60.01
CA GLN A 845 -3.80 -13.05 -60.41
C GLN A 845 -4.96 -12.22 -59.81
N CYS A 846 -4.67 -11.23 -58.96
CA CYS A 846 -5.68 -10.58 -58.10
C CYS A 846 -6.10 -9.16 -58.51
N GLY A 847 -5.71 -8.70 -59.71
CA GLY A 847 -6.01 -7.35 -60.20
C GLY A 847 -5.11 -6.28 -59.57
N GLN A 848 -5.43 -5.00 -59.79
CA GLN A 848 -4.70 -3.89 -59.17
C GLN A 848 -5.21 -3.62 -57.76
N ILE A 849 -4.32 -3.22 -56.85
CA ILE A 849 -4.70 -2.82 -55.50
C ILE A 849 -5.69 -1.64 -55.55
N PRO A 850 -6.80 -1.67 -54.78
CA PRO A 850 -7.75 -0.55 -54.75
C PRO A 850 -7.09 0.78 -54.33
N CYS A 851 -7.65 1.89 -54.81
CA CYS A 851 -7.10 3.22 -54.50
C CYS A 851 -7.11 3.48 -53.00
N GLY A 852 -5.99 3.99 -52.47
CA GLY A 852 -5.71 4.12 -51.04
C GLY A 852 -4.88 2.99 -50.45
N GLY A 853 -4.60 1.93 -51.22
CA GLY A 853 -3.76 0.82 -50.75
C GLY A 853 -2.25 1.11 -50.82
N GLU A 854 -1.84 2.02 -51.70
CA GLU A 854 -0.45 2.46 -51.84
C GLU A 854 -0.01 3.35 -50.68
N LEU A 855 1.29 3.26 -50.32
CA LEU A 855 1.88 4.04 -49.23
C LEU A 855 1.86 5.54 -49.53
N ASN A 856 1.49 6.34 -48.53
CA ASN A 856 1.46 7.80 -48.55
C ASN A 856 0.51 8.43 -49.58
N LEU A 857 -0.39 7.64 -50.20
CA LEU A 857 -1.43 8.14 -51.08
C LEU A 857 -2.49 8.90 -50.27
N LYS A 858 -2.86 10.11 -50.72
CA LYS A 858 -3.90 10.92 -50.07
C LYS A 858 -5.27 10.73 -50.73
N PRO A 859 -6.39 10.91 -49.98
CA PRO A 859 -7.74 10.78 -50.54
C PRO A 859 -7.99 11.58 -51.81
N GLU A 860 -7.42 12.79 -51.93
CA GLU A 860 -7.64 13.69 -53.08
C GLU A 860 -6.97 13.19 -54.36
N GLN A 861 -6.10 12.19 -54.27
CA GLN A 861 -5.39 11.57 -55.40
C GLN A 861 -6.14 10.35 -55.94
N CYS A 862 -7.20 9.91 -55.27
CA CYS A 862 -8.11 8.90 -55.77
C CYS A 862 -9.24 9.56 -56.54
N GLU A 863 -9.52 9.07 -57.74
CA GLU A 863 -10.75 9.44 -58.45
C GLU A 863 -11.92 8.93 -57.61
N TYR A 864 -12.73 9.84 -57.09
CA TYR A 864 -13.91 9.48 -56.30
C TYR A 864 -14.89 8.80 -57.25
N ILE A 865 -14.89 7.47 -57.25
CA ILE A 865 -15.98 6.70 -57.82
C ILE A 865 -17.12 6.87 -56.83
N GLU A 866 -18.10 7.72 -57.16
CA GLU A 866 -19.41 7.62 -56.51
C GLU A 866 -19.87 6.17 -56.69
N ASP A 867 -19.95 5.41 -55.60
CA ASP A 867 -20.70 4.16 -55.59
C ASP A 867 -22.17 4.53 -55.87
N GLU A 868 -22.53 4.70 -57.14
CA GLU A 868 -23.89 5.04 -57.62
C GLU A 868 -24.94 3.99 -57.16
N ASP A 869 -24.52 2.81 -56.67
CA ASP A 869 -25.45 1.73 -56.32
C ASP A 869 -25.84 1.63 -54.83
N ASN A 870 -25.13 2.24 -53.86
CA ASN A 870 -25.48 2.08 -52.43
C ASN A 870 -26.09 3.33 -51.78
N ASP A 871 -25.69 4.53 -52.22
CA ASP A 871 -26.22 5.77 -51.65
C ASP A 871 -27.61 6.10 -52.24
N GLN A 872 -27.87 5.65 -53.48
CA GLN A 872 -29.16 5.85 -54.15
C GLN A 872 -30.26 4.92 -53.63
N GLU A 873 -29.92 3.71 -53.16
CA GLU A 873 -30.90 2.78 -52.55
C GLU A 873 -31.30 3.21 -51.12
N CYS A 874 -30.36 3.74 -50.32
CA CYS A 874 -30.66 4.32 -48.99
C CYS A 874 -31.41 5.67 -49.14
N LYS A 875 -31.10 6.48 -50.17
CA LYS A 875 -31.83 7.74 -50.51
C LYS A 875 -33.22 7.51 -51.12
N GLN A 876 -33.46 6.43 -51.88
CA GLN A 876 -34.77 6.14 -52.47
C GLN A 876 -35.76 5.46 -51.51
N LYS A 877 -35.28 4.78 -50.45
CA LYS A 877 -36.14 4.04 -49.50
C LYS A 877 -36.52 4.81 -48.23
N CYS A 878 -35.94 5.99 -47.98
CA CYS A 878 -36.30 6.88 -46.88
C CYS A 878 -36.68 8.26 -47.44
N VAL A 879 -37.90 8.43 -47.93
CA VAL A 879 -38.48 9.76 -48.18
C VAL A 879 -39.14 10.20 -46.87
N PRO A 880 -38.56 11.14 -46.09
CA PRO A 880 -39.13 11.52 -44.81
C PRO A 880 -40.47 12.22 -45.03
N SER A 881 -41.51 11.80 -44.30
CA SER A 881 -42.74 12.58 -44.19
C SER A 881 -42.68 13.48 -42.96
N LEU A 882 -43.60 14.45 -42.85
CA LEU A 882 -43.68 15.39 -41.71
C LEU A 882 -43.74 14.71 -40.33
N ASN A 883 -44.10 13.42 -40.27
CA ASN A 883 -44.30 12.65 -39.04
C ASN A 883 -43.23 11.56 -38.81
N THR A 884 -42.20 11.46 -39.65
CA THR A 884 -41.17 10.42 -39.51
C THR A 884 -40.19 10.81 -38.39
N PRO A 885 -40.08 10.03 -37.29
CA PRO A 885 -39.18 10.34 -36.17
C PRO A 885 -37.71 10.43 -36.62
N ILE A 886 -36.93 11.32 -36.00
CA ILE A 886 -35.50 11.55 -36.35
C ILE A 886 -34.67 10.26 -36.29
N SER A 887 -35.08 9.30 -35.45
CA SER A 887 -34.45 7.99 -35.32
C SER A 887 -34.63 7.06 -36.53
N GLU A 888 -35.49 7.40 -37.49
CA GLU A 888 -35.84 6.47 -38.57
C GLU A 888 -35.04 6.61 -39.87
N CYS A 889 -34.31 7.71 -40.11
CA CYS A 889 -33.40 7.86 -41.27
C CYS A 889 -32.09 8.55 -40.84
N GLY A 890 -31.03 7.78 -40.53
CA GLY A 890 -29.75 8.28 -39.99
C GLY A 890 -28.71 8.74 -41.01
N CYS A 891 -29.07 8.85 -42.30
CA CYS A 891 -28.10 8.84 -43.41
C CYS A 891 -27.84 10.22 -44.07
N LEU A 892 -28.25 11.33 -43.46
CA LEU A 892 -27.97 12.68 -43.99
C LEU A 892 -27.40 13.60 -42.89
N PRO A 893 -26.09 13.57 -42.60
CA PRO A 893 -25.45 14.60 -41.80
C PRO A 893 -25.09 15.84 -42.63
N GLU A 894 -24.72 15.66 -43.91
CA GLU A 894 -24.39 16.76 -44.81
C GLU A 894 -25.61 17.12 -45.67
N ASN A 895 -26.02 18.39 -45.59
CA ASN A 895 -27.22 18.98 -46.22
C ASN A 895 -28.58 18.61 -45.60
N ASP A 896 -28.63 18.22 -44.32
CA ASP A 896 -29.90 18.19 -43.59
C ASP A 896 -30.42 19.63 -43.35
N PRO A 897 -31.56 20.04 -43.94
CA PRO A 897 -32.09 21.40 -43.79
C PRO A 897 -32.47 21.75 -42.35
N ARG A 898 -32.52 20.78 -41.42
CA ARG A 898 -32.81 20.98 -39.99
C ARG A 898 -31.59 21.45 -39.19
N ILE A 899 -30.36 21.15 -39.61
CA ILE A 899 -29.13 21.57 -38.91
C ILE A 899 -28.87 23.08 -39.11
N ALA A 900 -29.35 23.65 -40.23
CA ALA A 900 -29.24 25.09 -40.53
C ALA A 900 -30.04 26.00 -39.56
N CYS A 901 -30.92 25.46 -38.71
CA CYS A 901 -31.68 26.28 -37.74
C CYS A 901 -31.05 26.38 -36.34
N LYS A 902 -29.79 25.94 -36.15
CA LYS A 902 -29.09 26.00 -34.85
C LYS A 902 -27.98 27.07 -34.76
N GLN A 903 -28.00 28.10 -35.60
CA GLN A 903 -27.28 29.35 -35.35
C GLN A 903 -28.25 30.41 -34.82
N VAL A 904 -27.99 30.93 -33.62
CA VAL A 904 -28.76 32.01 -32.99
C VAL A 904 -28.36 33.35 -33.64
N CYS A 905 -29.21 33.90 -34.51
CA CYS A 905 -29.22 35.31 -34.91
C CYS A 905 -29.62 36.15 -33.67
N ILE A 906 -28.77 37.04 -33.12
CA ILE A 906 -29.15 38.05 -32.10
C ILE A 906 -29.46 39.37 -32.82
N PRO A 907 -30.72 39.84 -32.90
CA PRO A 907 -31.03 41.15 -33.45
C PRO A 907 -30.82 42.25 -32.40
N THR A 908 -30.19 43.36 -32.78
CA THR A 908 -30.25 44.61 -32.02
C THR A 908 -31.42 45.47 -32.48
N LYS A 909 -31.84 46.41 -31.62
CA LYS A 909 -33.09 47.21 -31.73
C LYS A 909 -33.30 47.98 -33.05
N ASP A 910 -32.25 48.14 -33.87
CA ASP A 910 -32.30 48.95 -35.10
C ASP A 910 -32.09 48.17 -36.41
N SER A 911 -32.23 46.83 -36.41
CA SER A 911 -32.12 46.02 -37.64
C SER A 911 -33.48 45.63 -38.23
N LEU A 912 -33.74 46.07 -39.48
CA LEU A 912 -34.88 45.64 -40.30
C LEU A 912 -34.66 44.20 -40.81
N ILE A 913 -35.70 43.37 -40.70
CA ILE A 913 -35.67 41.95 -41.06
C ILE A 913 -35.91 41.81 -42.58
N ASN A 914 -34.83 41.68 -43.34
CA ASN A 914 -34.81 40.94 -44.60
C ASN A 914 -33.38 40.49 -44.99
N GLU A 915 -33.30 39.25 -45.47
CA GLU A 915 -32.16 38.53 -46.09
C GLU A 915 -31.04 37.88 -45.23
N LEU A 916 -31.18 37.65 -43.92
CA LEU A 916 -30.14 36.93 -43.15
C LEU A 916 -30.57 35.78 -42.21
N CYS A 917 -31.80 35.26 -42.26
CA CYS A 917 -32.18 34.09 -41.43
C CYS A 917 -33.33 33.28 -42.10
N PRO A 918 -33.09 32.12 -42.78
CA PRO A 918 -34.10 31.41 -43.61
C PRO A 918 -35.14 30.55 -42.86
N CYS A 919 -34.99 30.28 -41.56
CA CYS A 919 -35.84 29.34 -40.82
C CYS A 919 -37.20 29.89 -40.34
N PHE A 920 -37.67 31.03 -40.84
CA PHE A 920 -38.95 31.62 -40.38
C PHE A 920 -40.20 31.10 -41.11
N LEU A 921 -40.07 30.12 -41.99
CA LEU A 921 -41.22 29.54 -42.69
C LEU A 921 -41.09 28.02 -42.70
N ILE A 922 -42.00 27.38 -41.97
CA ILE A 922 -42.61 26.04 -42.17
C ILE A 922 -42.55 25.18 -40.89
N GLY A 923 -43.68 25.12 -40.17
CA GLY A 923 -44.06 23.97 -39.31
C GLY A 923 -44.23 24.17 -37.81
N ASP A 924 -44.29 25.40 -37.31
CA ASP A 924 -44.39 25.71 -35.87
C ASP A 924 -45.86 25.82 -35.38
N PRO A 925 -46.26 25.17 -34.26
CA PRO A 925 -47.60 25.31 -33.67
C PRO A 925 -47.92 26.72 -33.12
N ARG A 926 -47.03 27.71 -33.26
CA ARG A 926 -47.24 29.12 -32.84
C ARG A 926 -48.10 29.99 -33.76
N GLU A 927 -48.60 29.49 -34.90
CA GLU A 927 -49.61 30.19 -35.73
C GLU A 927 -51.03 30.23 -35.09
N ALA A 928 -51.22 29.70 -33.88
CA ALA A 928 -52.46 29.86 -33.10
C ALA A 928 -52.36 30.85 -31.92
N CYS A 929 -51.24 31.56 -31.73
CA CYS A 929 -51.11 32.59 -30.68
C CYS A 929 -50.57 33.93 -31.19
N LYS A 930 -50.97 34.32 -32.41
CA LYS A 930 -50.98 35.73 -32.82
C LYS A 930 -52.39 36.30 -32.73
N THR A 931 -52.86 36.44 -31.49
CA THR A 931 -53.79 37.52 -31.16
C THR A 931 -53.34 38.11 -29.85
N ILE A 932 -52.76 39.30 -29.97
CA ILE A 932 -52.71 40.28 -28.90
C ILE A 932 -54.16 40.50 -28.47
N SER A 933 -54.51 39.96 -27.32
CA SER A 933 -55.67 40.38 -26.54
C SER A 933 -55.14 40.67 -25.16
N ILE A 934 -54.93 41.96 -24.89
CA ILE A 934 -54.53 42.47 -23.58
C ILE A 934 -55.75 42.31 -22.65
N PRO A 935 -55.70 41.48 -21.59
CA PRO A 935 -56.63 41.63 -20.48
C PRO A 935 -56.02 42.70 -19.56
N THR A 936 -56.62 43.89 -19.54
CA THR A 936 -56.40 44.85 -18.45
C THR A 936 -57.04 44.32 -17.15
N GLU A 937 -56.74 44.93 -16.01
CA GLU A 937 -57.03 44.52 -14.61
C GLU A 937 -58.43 43.94 -14.26
N ASP A 938 -59.42 43.89 -15.16
CA ASP A 938 -60.84 43.67 -14.81
C ASP A 938 -61.55 42.48 -15.50
N THR A 939 -60.86 41.41 -15.98
CA THR A 939 -61.59 40.23 -16.52
C THR A 939 -60.94 38.87 -16.24
N PRO A 940 -61.55 37.99 -15.40
CA PRO A 940 -61.10 36.62 -15.22
C PRO A 940 -61.78 35.70 -16.25
N VAL A 941 -61.06 34.71 -16.79
CA VAL A 941 -61.68 33.61 -17.56
C VAL A 941 -61.22 32.27 -17.02
N THR A 942 -62.24 31.50 -16.64
CA THR A 942 -62.30 30.22 -15.97
C THR A 942 -62.14 29.03 -16.92
N VAL A 943 -61.86 27.88 -16.31
CA VAL A 943 -61.72 26.55 -16.90
C VAL A 943 -63.01 26.10 -17.62
N ASP A 944 -62.89 25.73 -18.90
CA ASP A 944 -63.76 24.76 -19.58
C ASP A 944 -63.05 24.12 -20.80
N ASN A 945 -62.29 23.04 -20.53
CA ASN A 945 -62.14 21.74 -21.25
C ASN A 945 -61.88 21.63 -22.79
N PRO A 946 -61.44 20.46 -23.34
CA PRO A 946 -60.89 19.23 -22.73
C PRO A 946 -59.63 18.66 -23.44
N CYS A 947 -58.82 17.84 -22.74
CA CYS A 947 -58.33 16.51 -23.15
C CYS A 947 -57.16 16.09 -22.24
N LEU A 948 -57.50 15.17 -21.33
CA LEU A 948 -56.66 14.52 -20.33
C LEU A 948 -55.84 13.34 -20.91
N ALA A 949 -54.75 13.06 -20.19
CA ALA A 949 -54.19 11.72 -19.89
C ALA A 949 -53.32 11.00 -20.93
N HIS A 950 -52.00 10.91 -20.69
CA HIS A 950 -51.40 9.82 -19.88
C HIS A 950 -49.87 10.01 -19.68
N ASN A 951 -49.45 10.03 -18.42
CA ASN A 951 -48.15 9.58 -17.87
C ASN A 951 -46.83 10.32 -18.21
N ASP A 952 -46.59 11.51 -17.61
CA ASP A 952 -45.27 11.89 -17.04
C ASP A 952 -45.48 12.94 -15.91
N PRO A 953 -45.15 12.65 -14.63
CA PRO A 953 -45.53 13.47 -13.49
C PRO A 953 -44.48 14.53 -13.09
N ARG A 954 -44.09 15.45 -13.99
CA ARG A 954 -43.12 16.53 -13.66
C ARG A 954 -43.42 17.94 -14.17
N GLU A 955 -44.57 18.20 -14.77
CA GLU A 955 -44.98 19.55 -15.23
C GLU A 955 -46.17 20.10 -14.43
N ALA A 956 -45.97 20.25 -13.11
CA ALA A 956 -46.88 21.00 -12.25
C ALA A 956 -46.06 21.69 -11.14
N CYS A 957 -45.60 22.90 -11.45
CA CYS A 957 -45.18 24.00 -10.57
C CYS A 957 -43.96 24.76 -11.13
N LYS A 958 -44.15 25.45 -12.25
CA LYS A 958 -43.39 26.65 -12.59
C LYS A 958 -44.34 27.77 -13.00
N THR A 959 -45.01 28.34 -12.01
CA THR A 959 -45.47 29.72 -12.07
C THR A 959 -44.67 30.49 -11.02
N ILE A 960 -43.74 31.31 -11.48
CA ILE A 960 -43.06 32.31 -10.67
C ILE A 960 -44.07 33.45 -10.50
N SER A 961 -44.63 33.60 -9.30
CA SER A 961 -45.34 34.81 -8.90
C SER A 961 -44.32 35.77 -8.30
N VAL A 962 -44.23 36.98 -8.86
CA VAL A 962 -43.47 38.10 -8.29
C VAL A 962 -44.42 38.86 -7.35
N PRO A 963 -44.17 38.93 -6.03
CA PRO A 963 -44.92 39.83 -5.16
C PRO A 963 -44.42 41.26 -5.38
N THR A 964 -45.33 42.22 -5.55
CA THR A 964 -45.04 43.66 -5.42
C THR A 964 -45.37 44.13 -3.99
N GLU A 965 -44.86 45.30 -3.59
CA GLU A 965 -44.77 45.85 -2.21
C GLU A 965 -46.05 45.82 -1.33
N ASP A 966 -47.24 45.55 -1.86
CA ASP A 966 -48.51 45.72 -1.13
C ASP A 966 -49.35 44.44 -0.90
N THR A 967 -48.78 43.23 -0.96
CA THR A 967 -49.54 42.00 -0.59
C THR A 967 -48.72 40.97 0.21
N PRO A 968 -49.04 40.72 1.50
CA PRO A 968 -48.43 39.64 2.26
C PRO A 968 -49.17 38.31 2.01
N VAL A 969 -48.44 37.25 1.67
CA VAL A 969 -49.00 35.89 1.59
C VAL A 969 -48.70 35.16 2.89
N THR A 970 -49.76 34.88 3.65
CA THR A 970 -49.76 34.13 4.90
C THR A 970 -49.88 32.62 4.67
N VAL A 971 -49.36 31.86 5.63
CA VAL A 971 -49.33 30.39 5.69
C VAL A 971 -50.75 29.82 5.74
N ASP A 972 -51.22 29.17 4.68
CA ASP A 972 -52.38 28.29 4.74
C ASP A 972 -52.29 27.10 3.77
N ASN A 973 -52.06 25.94 4.40
CA ASN A 973 -52.70 24.65 4.13
C ASN A 973 -52.17 23.68 3.05
N PRO A 974 -52.41 22.36 3.26
CA PRO A 974 -51.34 21.37 3.43
C PRO A 974 -51.49 20.17 2.48
N CYS A 975 -50.45 19.36 2.31
CA CYS A 975 -50.59 17.90 2.14
C CYS A 975 -49.22 17.24 2.34
N LEU A 976 -49.18 16.38 3.35
CA LEU A 976 -48.04 15.57 3.81
C LEU A 976 -47.68 14.49 2.78
N ALA A 977 -46.39 14.31 2.52
CA ALA A 977 -45.85 13.11 1.91
C ALA A 977 -44.97 12.34 2.91
N TYR A 978 -45.48 11.16 3.23
CA TYR A 978 -44.82 9.98 3.78
C TYR A 978 -43.70 9.55 2.81
N ASN A 979 -42.48 9.31 3.33
CA ASN A 979 -41.36 8.57 2.71
C ASN A 979 -40.85 8.97 1.31
N ASP A 980 -39.84 9.84 1.22
CA ASP A 980 -38.52 9.56 0.60
C ASP A 980 -37.52 10.70 0.89
N PRO A 981 -36.34 10.44 1.52
CA PRO A 981 -35.35 11.45 1.84
C PRO A 981 -34.29 11.62 0.73
N ARG A 982 -34.13 12.89 0.28
CA ARG A 982 -32.96 13.52 -0.39
C ARG A 982 -33.16 13.89 -1.86
N GLU A 983 -33.60 15.12 -2.11
CA GLU A 983 -33.18 16.01 -3.23
C GLU A 983 -33.86 17.38 -3.01
N ALA A 984 -33.41 18.09 -1.97
CA ALA A 984 -33.77 19.48 -1.72
C ALA A 984 -32.48 20.27 -1.48
N CYS A 985 -32.41 21.45 -2.09
CA CYS A 985 -31.38 22.49 -1.96
C CYS A 985 -30.10 22.35 -2.80
N LYS A 986 -30.23 22.67 -4.10
CA LYS A 986 -29.26 23.56 -4.75
C LYS A 986 -29.99 24.66 -5.54
N THR A 987 -30.44 25.68 -4.83
CA THR A 987 -30.64 27.01 -5.41
C THR A 987 -29.73 27.96 -4.65
N ILE A 988 -28.75 28.52 -5.35
CA ILE A 988 -27.91 29.62 -4.85
C ILE A 988 -28.73 30.89 -4.98
N SER A 989 -29.06 31.54 -3.86
CA SER A 989 -29.61 32.90 -3.83
C SER A 989 -28.48 33.88 -3.52
N ILE A 990 -28.33 34.91 -4.36
CA ILE A 990 -27.40 36.03 -4.18
C ILE A 990 -28.17 37.16 -3.49
N PRO A 991 -27.83 37.60 -2.27
CA PRO A 991 -28.43 38.78 -1.65
C PRO A 991 -27.93 40.05 -2.35
N THR A 992 -28.84 40.98 -2.65
CA THR A 992 -28.51 42.37 -2.99
C THR A 992 -28.54 43.26 -1.73
N PRO A 993 -27.93 44.46 -1.74
CA PRO A 993 -27.69 45.30 -0.55
C PRO A 993 -28.92 45.74 0.28
N ASP A 994 -30.15 45.58 -0.21
CA ASP A 994 -31.35 46.19 0.39
C ASP A 994 -32.34 45.20 1.03
N THR A 995 -31.93 44.00 1.47
CA THR A 995 -32.83 43.06 2.18
C THR A 995 -32.19 42.51 3.47
N PRO A 996 -32.68 42.89 4.67
CA PRO A 996 -32.21 42.30 5.92
C PRO A 996 -32.89 40.94 6.15
N VAL A 997 -32.09 39.90 6.42
CA VAL A 997 -32.61 38.59 6.85
C VAL A 997 -32.64 38.55 8.38
N THR A 998 -33.84 38.60 8.96
CA THR A 998 -34.05 38.37 10.40
C THR A 998 -34.26 36.89 10.68
N VAL A 999 -33.64 36.41 11.76
CA VAL A 999 -33.75 35.04 12.28
C VAL A 999 -35.17 34.82 12.81
N ASP A 1000 -35.93 33.93 12.19
CA ASP A 1000 -37.01 33.21 12.87
C ASP A 1000 -37.40 31.93 12.13
N ASN A 1001 -37.60 30.87 12.94
CA ASN A 1001 -38.39 29.66 12.72
C ASN A 1001 -37.75 28.33 12.25
N PRO A 1002 -38.30 27.18 12.72
CA PRO A 1002 -37.55 26.30 13.64
C PRO A 1002 -37.65 24.81 13.27
N CYS A 1003 -36.53 24.09 13.14
CA CYS A 1003 -36.50 22.61 13.15
C CYS A 1003 -35.09 22.11 13.52
N LEU A 1004 -34.74 22.20 14.80
CA LEU A 1004 -33.54 21.55 15.36
C LEU A 1004 -33.96 20.72 16.57
N ALA A 1005 -34.21 19.43 16.36
CA ALA A 1005 -34.11 18.42 17.42
C ALA A 1005 -34.04 17.01 16.81
N HIS A 1006 -32.82 16.49 16.65
CA HIS A 1006 -32.35 15.16 17.09
C HIS A 1006 -31.23 14.56 16.20
N ASN A 1007 -29.99 14.71 16.68
CA ASN A 1007 -28.84 13.79 16.59
C ASN A 1007 -28.38 13.21 15.22
N ASP A 1008 -27.48 13.93 14.53
CA ASP A 1008 -26.27 13.33 13.89
C ASP A 1008 -25.14 14.41 13.75
N PRO A 1009 -23.93 14.22 14.32
CA PRO A 1009 -22.90 15.26 14.41
C PRO A 1009 -21.95 15.43 13.20
N ARG A 1010 -22.32 15.10 11.95
CA ARG A 1010 -21.34 15.09 10.82
C ARG A 1010 -21.80 15.64 9.45
N GLU A 1011 -22.40 16.82 9.40
CA GLU A 1011 -22.53 17.61 8.15
C GLU A 1011 -22.54 19.13 8.48
N ALA A 1012 -21.40 19.66 8.96
CA ALA A 1012 -21.23 21.08 9.28
C ALA A 1012 -19.95 21.70 8.68
N CYS A 1013 -19.41 21.15 7.60
CA CYS A 1013 -18.24 21.73 6.93
C CYS A 1013 -18.23 21.35 5.45
N LYS A 1014 -19.02 22.05 4.62
CA LYS A 1014 -18.80 22.07 3.16
C LYS A 1014 -19.45 23.28 2.49
N THR A 1015 -19.10 24.47 2.95
CA THR A 1015 -19.21 25.69 2.14
C THR A 1015 -18.06 26.64 2.52
N ILE A 1016 -17.09 26.80 1.63
CA ILE A 1016 -16.04 27.83 1.71
C ILE A 1016 -16.55 29.01 0.88
N SER A 1017 -16.73 30.17 1.51
CA SER A 1017 -17.03 31.45 0.86
C SER A 1017 -15.75 32.30 0.83
N ILE A 1018 -15.43 32.89 -0.33
CA ILE A 1018 -14.31 33.82 -0.50
C ILE A 1018 -14.85 35.25 -0.29
N PRO A 1019 -14.35 36.04 0.67
CA PRO A 1019 -14.75 37.44 0.81
C PRO A 1019 -14.15 38.31 -0.31
N THR A 1020 -14.93 39.25 -0.85
CA THR A 1020 -14.45 40.37 -1.68
C THR A 1020 -14.43 41.66 -0.86
N GLU A 1021 -13.73 42.70 -1.36
CA GLU A 1021 -13.49 43.98 -0.66
C GLU A 1021 -14.74 44.69 -0.10
N ASP A 1022 -15.93 44.38 -0.62
CA ASP A 1022 -17.19 45.05 -0.29
C ASP A 1022 -18.10 44.31 0.73
N THR A 1023 -17.65 43.21 1.34
CA THR A 1023 -18.43 42.49 2.39
C THR A 1023 -17.60 42.15 3.63
N PRO A 1024 -17.61 42.98 4.69
CA PRO A 1024 -16.96 42.61 5.96
C PRO A 1024 -17.86 41.67 6.79
N VAL A 1025 -17.27 40.59 7.30
CA VAL A 1025 -17.92 39.63 8.21
C VAL A 1025 -18.18 40.31 9.56
N THR A 1026 -19.45 40.44 9.94
CA THR A 1026 -19.86 40.83 11.30
C THR A 1026 -19.97 39.62 12.21
N VAL A 1027 -19.67 39.85 13.49
CA VAL A 1027 -19.65 38.87 14.60
C VAL A 1027 -21.03 38.25 14.77
N ASP A 1028 -21.27 37.07 14.17
CA ASP A 1028 -22.28 36.09 14.60
C ASP A 1028 -22.13 34.78 13.79
N ASN A 1029 -21.04 34.03 14.02
CA ASN A 1029 -21.03 32.57 13.80
C ASN A 1029 -19.90 31.90 14.61
N PRO A 1030 -20.19 30.96 15.52
CA PRO A 1030 -19.21 30.42 16.46
C PRO A 1030 -18.71 29.06 16.02
N CYS A 1031 -17.69 28.97 15.15
CA CYS A 1031 -16.91 27.74 14.93
C CYS A 1031 -15.56 28.06 14.26
N LEU A 1032 -14.57 28.51 15.03
CA LEU A 1032 -13.22 27.94 15.12
C LEU A 1032 -12.29 28.83 15.98
N ALA A 1033 -11.87 28.25 17.11
CA ALA A 1033 -10.56 28.34 17.75
C ALA A 1033 -9.82 29.70 17.84
N TYR A 1034 -9.96 30.29 19.02
CA TYR A 1034 -8.89 30.85 19.86
C TYR A 1034 -7.44 30.52 19.40
N ASN A 1035 -6.65 31.56 19.10
CA ASN A 1035 -5.18 31.58 18.90
C ASN A 1035 -4.58 31.04 17.58
N ASP A 1036 -5.05 31.50 16.41
CA ASP A 1036 -4.27 31.44 15.16
C ASP A 1036 -3.62 32.82 14.86
N PRO A 1037 -2.28 32.94 14.78
CA PRO A 1037 -1.59 34.21 14.58
C PRO A 1037 -1.65 34.76 13.13
N ARG A 1038 -2.37 34.13 12.21
CA ARG A 1038 -2.37 34.50 10.77
C ARG A 1038 -3.38 35.58 10.36
N ASP A 1039 -4.41 35.86 11.17
CA ASP A 1039 -5.47 36.83 10.82
C ASP A 1039 -5.09 38.31 10.99
N VAL A 1040 -3.89 38.62 11.49
CA VAL A 1040 -3.42 40.02 11.65
C VAL A 1040 -2.75 40.56 10.36
N CYS A 1041 -2.56 39.75 9.32
CA CYS A 1041 -1.69 40.09 8.17
C CYS A 1041 -2.39 40.46 6.83
N GLN A 1042 -3.71 40.64 6.74
CA GLN A 1042 -4.36 40.98 5.47
C GLN A 1042 -5.12 42.33 5.46
N LYS A 1043 -4.42 43.42 5.76
CA LYS A 1043 -4.71 44.75 5.19
C LYS A 1043 -3.42 45.39 4.64
N ALA A 1044 -3.37 45.43 3.30
CA ALA A 1044 -2.48 46.11 2.34
C ALA A 1044 -1.14 46.76 2.80
N CYS A 1045 -0.03 46.23 2.28
CA CYS A 1045 1.28 46.91 2.16
C CYS A 1045 1.95 46.40 0.87
N ILE A 1046 1.94 47.17 -0.22
CA ILE A 1046 2.61 46.83 -1.49
C ILE A 1046 3.95 47.58 -1.54
N PRO A 1047 5.12 46.91 -1.42
CA PRO A 1047 6.41 47.58 -1.43
C PRO A 1047 6.96 47.80 -2.86
N LEU A 1048 7.54 48.97 -3.10
CA LEU A 1048 8.42 49.26 -4.25
C LEU A 1048 9.87 48.80 -3.95
N ALA A 1049 10.74 48.78 -4.96
CA ALA A 1049 12.13 48.26 -4.90
C ALA A 1049 12.98 48.83 -3.74
N ASP A 1050 12.63 50.01 -3.24
CA ASP A 1050 13.39 50.75 -2.23
C ASP A 1050 12.77 50.67 -0.82
N THR A 1051 11.71 49.87 -0.64
CA THR A 1051 10.96 49.81 0.63
C THR A 1051 11.73 48.99 1.67
N PRO A 1052 12.13 49.58 2.82
CA PRO A 1052 12.88 48.86 3.85
C PRO A 1052 12.09 47.71 4.49
N ILE A 1053 12.77 46.60 4.77
CA ILE A 1053 12.19 45.33 5.26
C ILE A 1053 11.38 45.48 6.57
N ASN A 1054 11.69 46.48 7.40
CA ASN A 1054 10.99 46.69 8.67
C ASN A 1054 9.60 47.37 8.54
N VAL A 1055 9.14 47.67 7.32
CA VAL A 1055 7.90 48.42 7.07
C VAL A 1055 6.68 47.52 6.81
N CYS A 1056 6.86 46.26 6.34
CA CYS A 1056 5.76 45.29 6.20
C CYS A 1056 6.14 43.95 6.85
N GLY A 1057 5.73 43.71 8.10
CA GLY A 1057 6.24 42.60 8.95
C GLY A 1057 5.74 41.17 8.66
N CYS A 1058 5.06 40.90 7.54
CA CYS A 1058 4.34 39.63 7.32
C CYS A 1058 5.05 38.61 6.40
N LEU A 1059 6.32 38.80 6.02
CA LEU A 1059 7.03 37.92 5.08
C LEU A 1059 8.31 37.27 5.67
N GLU A 1060 8.29 36.81 6.92
CA GLU A 1060 9.38 35.94 7.42
C GLU A 1060 9.24 34.45 7.03
N ILE A 1061 8.13 34.06 6.39
CA ILE A 1061 7.93 32.69 5.89
C ILE A 1061 7.93 32.74 4.36
N ASN A 1062 9.03 32.25 3.76
CA ASN A 1062 9.27 32.09 2.32
C ASN A 1062 9.61 33.35 1.50
N ASP A 1063 10.19 34.40 2.09
CA ASP A 1063 10.75 35.52 1.30
C ASP A 1063 12.13 35.12 0.69
N PRO A 1064 12.24 35.01 -0.64
CA PRO A 1064 13.48 34.63 -1.33
C PRO A 1064 14.63 35.65 -1.13
N ARG A 1065 14.34 36.88 -0.69
CA ARG A 1065 15.36 37.90 -0.39
C ARG A 1065 16.16 37.59 0.87
N SER A 1066 15.60 36.81 1.81
CA SER A 1066 16.32 36.35 3.00
C SER A 1066 17.47 35.38 2.66
N GLN A 1067 17.34 34.63 1.57
CA GLN A 1067 18.40 33.76 1.04
C GLN A 1067 19.49 34.56 0.30
N CYS A 1068 19.16 35.72 -0.27
CA CYS A 1068 20.12 36.60 -0.96
C CYS A 1068 20.98 37.45 -0.01
N GLN A 1069 20.66 37.53 1.29
CA GLN A 1069 21.34 38.42 2.25
C GLN A 1069 22.44 37.75 3.09
N LYS A 1070 22.98 36.61 2.68
CA LYS A 1070 24.32 36.16 3.11
C LYS A 1070 25.34 36.57 2.06
N SER A 1071 26.03 37.68 2.33
CA SER A 1071 27.06 38.33 1.52
C SER A 1071 27.96 37.36 0.73
N CYS A 1072 27.66 37.15 -0.56
CA CYS A 1072 28.56 36.63 -1.58
C CYS A 1072 29.00 37.83 -2.42
N VAL A 1073 30.18 38.40 -2.18
CA VAL A 1073 30.81 39.36 -3.11
C VAL A 1073 31.85 38.56 -3.90
N PRO A 1074 31.54 38.08 -5.12
CA PRO A 1074 32.47 37.24 -5.86
C PRO A 1074 33.70 38.05 -6.30
N LYS A 1075 34.88 37.45 -6.17
CA LYS A 1075 36.11 37.89 -6.86
C LYS A 1075 36.22 37.10 -8.17
N ALA A 1076 37.14 37.49 -9.06
CA ALA A 1076 37.34 36.84 -10.37
C ALA A 1076 37.62 35.31 -10.31
N ASN A 1077 37.82 34.75 -9.12
CA ASN A 1077 38.25 33.38 -8.87
C ASN A 1077 37.21 32.57 -8.07
N THR A 1078 36.04 33.14 -7.76
CA THR A 1078 35.02 32.48 -6.95
C THR A 1078 34.27 31.43 -7.79
N PRO A 1079 34.29 30.12 -7.42
CA PRO A 1079 33.63 29.04 -8.15
C PRO A 1079 32.10 29.23 -8.29
N ILE A 1080 31.54 28.83 -9.43
CA ILE A 1080 30.10 28.99 -9.77
C ILE A 1080 29.16 28.28 -8.78
N ASN A 1081 29.62 27.20 -8.14
CA ASN A 1081 28.83 26.46 -7.15
C ASN A 1081 28.76 27.13 -5.76
N GLU A 1082 29.39 28.29 -5.55
CA GLU A 1082 29.36 29.02 -4.28
C GLU A 1082 28.31 30.14 -4.17
N CYS A 1083 27.65 30.57 -5.26
CA CYS A 1083 26.55 31.53 -5.18
C CYS A 1083 25.41 31.17 -6.17
N CYS A 1084 24.33 30.54 -5.69
CA CYS A 1084 23.29 29.88 -6.51
C CYS A 1084 22.24 30.80 -7.18
N CYS A 1085 22.45 32.13 -7.26
CA CYS A 1085 21.40 33.07 -7.67
C CYS A 1085 21.59 33.75 -9.06
N PHE A 1086 22.38 33.17 -9.97
CA PHE A 1086 22.49 33.68 -11.34
C PHE A 1086 22.42 32.55 -12.37
N ASP A 1087 21.21 32.00 -12.58
CA ASP A 1087 20.89 31.18 -13.76
C ASP A 1087 20.05 31.96 -14.80
N ILE A 1088 19.82 33.26 -14.58
CA ILE A 1088 19.19 34.17 -15.54
C ILE A 1088 20.00 35.48 -15.57
N ASP A 1089 20.56 35.82 -16.73
CA ASP A 1089 21.35 37.03 -17.04
C ASP A 1089 22.69 37.23 -16.25
N ASP A 1090 23.57 36.23 -16.25
CA ASP A 1090 24.94 36.38 -15.71
C ASP A 1090 25.87 37.15 -16.68
N PRO A 1091 26.36 38.36 -16.32
CA PRO A 1091 27.24 39.16 -17.19
C PRO A 1091 28.63 38.55 -17.41
N ARG A 1092 28.98 37.43 -16.76
CA ARG A 1092 30.25 36.71 -16.96
C ARG A 1092 30.27 35.81 -18.18
N ASP A 1093 29.12 35.42 -18.73
CA ASP A 1093 29.10 34.60 -19.95
C ASP A 1093 29.57 35.39 -21.18
N GLU A 1094 29.52 36.72 -21.15
CA GLU A 1094 30.19 37.58 -22.15
C GLU A 1094 31.72 37.57 -22.05
N CYS A 1095 32.30 37.08 -20.94
CA CYS A 1095 33.75 37.07 -20.71
C CYS A 1095 34.46 35.76 -21.06
N LYS A 1096 33.74 34.67 -21.40
CA LYS A 1096 34.36 33.38 -21.80
C LYS A 1096 34.92 33.34 -23.22
N GLY A 1097 34.79 34.43 -23.98
CA GLY A 1097 35.20 34.49 -25.39
C GLY A 1097 36.66 34.85 -25.68
N LYS A 1098 37.53 35.13 -24.71
CA LYS A 1098 38.93 35.51 -24.98
C LYS A 1098 39.90 34.98 -23.93
N THR A 1099 41.01 34.40 -24.40
CA THR A 1099 42.15 33.73 -23.72
C THR A 1099 41.92 32.25 -23.43
N GLN A 1100 42.73 31.29 -23.89
CA GLN A 1100 44.01 31.35 -24.59
C GLN A 1100 44.21 30.02 -25.34
N SER A 1101 44.48 30.13 -26.64
CA SER A 1101 45.13 29.11 -27.45
C SER A 1101 46.58 28.91 -27.02
N GLY A 1102 47.02 27.65 -26.95
CA GLY A 1102 48.42 27.27 -27.01
C GLY A 1102 48.98 26.73 -25.70
N LEU A 1103 49.19 25.42 -25.66
CA LEU A 1103 50.52 24.80 -25.55
C LEU A 1103 50.32 23.27 -25.57
N ASP A 1104 50.64 22.69 -26.73
CA ASP A 1104 50.89 21.26 -26.91
C ASP A 1104 52.29 20.88 -26.39
N ASP A 1105 52.48 19.56 -26.26
CA ASP A 1105 53.72 18.78 -26.17
C ASP A 1105 54.40 18.62 -24.79
N GLU A 1106 54.26 17.42 -24.18
CA GLU A 1106 55.35 16.43 -24.08
C GLU A 1106 54.93 15.09 -23.43
N LYS A 1107 55.14 14.00 -24.19
CA LYS A 1107 55.66 12.64 -23.85
C LYS A 1107 55.03 11.84 -22.69
N GLN A 1108 54.39 10.70 -22.98
CA GLN A 1108 54.94 9.36 -23.30
C GLN A 1108 55.40 8.51 -22.10
N GLN A 1109 54.73 7.35 -22.00
CA GLN A 1109 55.26 5.99 -21.86
C GLN A 1109 55.32 5.25 -20.50
N ASP A 1110 54.91 3.98 -20.66
CA ASP A 1110 55.18 2.73 -19.93
C ASP A 1110 54.35 2.47 -18.65
N GLN A 1111 53.34 1.59 -18.62
CA GLN A 1111 53.15 0.21 -19.12
C GLN A 1111 53.78 -0.88 -18.23
N SER A 1112 52.87 -1.59 -17.55
CA SER A 1112 52.81 -3.04 -17.33
C SER A 1112 53.92 -3.82 -16.61
N GLU A 1113 53.43 -4.64 -15.68
CA GLU A 1113 53.62 -6.11 -15.62
C GLU A 1113 54.59 -6.74 -14.59
N ILE A 1114 54.01 -7.73 -13.90
CA ILE A 1114 54.53 -9.07 -13.52
C ILE A 1114 55.23 -9.25 -12.15
N ASP A 1115 54.46 -9.96 -11.31
CA ASP A 1115 54.75 -11.15 -10.49
C ASP A 1115 55.91 -11.27 -9.50
N ASN A 1116 55.48 -11.84 -8.37
CA ASN A 1116 56.04 -12.98 -7.63
C ASN A 1116 56.86 -12.72 -6.34
N PRO A 1117 56.86 -13.69 -5.41
CA PRO A 1117 56.54 -13.45 -4.01
C PRO A 1117 57.61 -14.04 -3.07
N LYS A 1118 57.25 -14.16 -1.79
CA LYS A 1118 57.77 -15.07 -0.73
C LYS A 1118 58.63 -14.44 0.38
N GLN A 1119 57.98 -14.47 1.55
CA GLN A 1119 58.36 -15.17 2.77
C GLN A 1119 59.68 -14.81 3.51
N GLN A 1120 59.43 -14.33 4.73
CA GLN A 1120 59.88 -14.85 6.02
C GLN A 1120 61.29 -14.50 6.54
N GLN A 1121 61.21 -13.73 7.64
CA GLN A 1121 61.75 -14.03 8.97
C GLN A 1121 63.18 -13.63 9.38
N GLU A 1122 63.20 -13.25 10.65
CA GLU A 1122 64.28 -13.25 11.64
C GLU A 1122 65.14 -11.99 11.85
N GLU A 1123 64.67 -11.22 12.83
CA GLU A 1123 65.27 -11.01 14.15
C GLU A 1123 66.71 -10.45 14.32
N ALA A 1124 66.71 -9.35 15.10
CA ALA A 1124 67.60 -9.02 16.20
C ALA A 1124 69.01 -8.46 15.89
N LYS A 1125 69.19 -7.16 16.18
CA LYS A 1125 69.91 -6.75 17.42
C LYS A 1125 69.84 -5.24 17.67
N LYS A 1126 69.63 -4.93 18.95
CA LYS A 1126 69.78 -3.62 19.61
C LYS A 1126 71.26 -3.26 19.77
N GLU A 1127 71.59 -2.03 19.41
CA GLU A 1127 72.50 -1.09 20.08
C GLU A 1127 71.88 0.30 19.80
N GLY A 1128 71.77 1.29 20.67
CA GLY A 1128 72.35 1.55 21.99
C GLY A 1128 72.52 3.08 22.09
N LEU A 1129 72.23 3.63 23.28
CA LEU A 1129 72.58 5.01 23.73
C LEU A 1129 71.86 6.17 22.99
N SER A 1130 71.45 7.28 23.60
CA SER A 1130 71.78 7.90 24.89
C SER A 1130 70.60 8.74 25.37
N SER A 1131 70.28 8.66 26.66
CA SER A 1131 69.54 9.67 27.40
C SER A 1131 70.50 10.62 28.11
N GLY A 1132 70.16 11.90 28.09
CA GLY A 1132 70.74 12.99 28.87
C GLY A 1132 69.76 14.16 28.87
N PHE A 1133 69.47 14.88 29.94
CA PHE A 1133 70.16 15.04 31.22
C PHE A 1133 69.21 15.74 32.23
N ILE A 1134 69.22 15.28 33.51
CA ILE A 1134 69.15 16.04 34.79
C ILE A 1134 67.82 16.74 35.21
N ALA A 1135 67.32 16.69 36.46
CA ALA A 1135 67.87 16.27 37.77
C ALA A 1135 66.79 15.78 38.76
N LEU A 1136 67.18 14.81 39.60
CA LEU A 1136 66.70 14.59 40.97
C LEU A 1136 67.16 15.73 41.91
N ILE A 1137 66.55 15.85 43.09
CA ILE A 1137 67.25 15.71 44.38
C ILE A 1137 66.26 15.43 45.52
N VAL A 1138 66.72 14.56 46.42
CA VAL A 1138 66.13 14.09 47.68
C VAL A 1138 66.62 14.95 48.85
N ILE A 1139 65.94 14.80 49.99
CA ILE A 1139 66.30 15.11 51.39
C ILE A 1139 65.60 16.36 51.96
N SER A 1140 64.38 16.14 52.47
CA SER A 1140 64.02 16.22 53.90
C SER A 1140 62.59 15.74 54.10
#